data_AF-A0A821FIY0-F1
#
_entry.id   AF-A0A821FIY0-F1
#
_cell.length_a   1.000
_cell.length_b   1.000
_cell.length_c   1.000
_cell.angle_alpha   90.00
_cell.angle_beta   90.00
_cell.angle_gamma   90.00
#
_symmetry.space_group_name_H-M   'P 1'
#
loop_
_entity.id
_entity.type
_entity.pdbx_description
1 polymer ?
#
loop_
_entity_poly.entity_id
_entity_poly.type
_entity_poly.pdbx_seq_one_letter_code
_entity_poly.pdbx_strand_id
1 'polypeptide(L)'
;MNSSSFNSNEQEQSVTNLVKIHSLSQLLKRDREQLLTQSRSIAYYHPNIDRDKAEQLLRTKYTRYKRDGLFLLRDCTTSPHDFSLSIVCGDKCYHYKIQLIYDIYFSIDSGPQIAGIESLIDYYQQRSDGLACILSSDFVQGQPPPTAARRLGSTNTLHRACKQGNFDIVKKILSPEILVNRPDVNGKDAFGSTALHEASYFGHDDIVRLLIKAGAHVLARDTDGATALHKAAAGNRPSTLLILITEGFADYEERNYTNHWVPLHEAAFHNSTACVQVLLDCGAPHRPRTDQGKTPLELAEEVKSDESISLLREYKVPPAESRRMDWLYDDVTFDRLAAKQLIESIKNGPRNGMFVVRHSSKNQQNYALTLYNDNEFFNYEIIHLNDTTYYIDDGPYFDTLEHLIDHYCRIPDGLPTTLTCSINPMGQIIISCTQPFSLSSAMNKTKNNSTKVKQSVNRRVSNDEGKTTDKKSPTINLNRRPTFSSTLSGSITSLNSISSRSRASSTHEDPSSTSSSSASLSSNSPSQHQTISALNDRNTVTNTTPFVDRRKTVGGKIKPFVPDFNNDKERRSTKNSNGKNSSLIKRSVVPVLTVQKRKSLHLTIISPGQIQQTAKLGEGEFGEVYEGFYREDLNNPVGIPVAIKILKDYSYSAKKDFLREAEHMATLNHHCICTLYGIVDSSDDSMMMVIELLLLGSMLDYLWKNKHSIGENRLKLWASQIADGMAYMERKGIVHRDLAARNILMQSTDQVKISDFGLSRRIDADVYMQKSDSKIPVKWYAPEAISIGKFTSKSDVWSFGVTLWEMFSYAATPYGDMSGTDVYYFLQHGKRLERPSRCPLTTYQLMLRCWEWDEKKRPTFSELFQLLKIDPDYRDTNKTIPITTTILRKKSLKSSLSSSTLVDENNRDKNDDHDNEQKNEQYKTNGNGHVSKTITQFQLAFNKERTNS
;
A
#
# COMPACT_ATOMS: atom_id res chain seq x y z
N MET A 1 -30.18 37.83 0.78
CA MET A 1 -29.66 38.26 -0.54
C MET A 1 -28.28 38.89 -0.33
N ASN A 2 -27.28 38.41 -1.07
CA ASN A 2 -26.08 39.15 -1.52
C ASN A 2 -25.20 38.13 -2.27
N SER A 3 -25.67 37.77 -3.47
CA SER A 3 -25.00 36.85 -4.37
C SER A 3 -23.79 37.53 -4.99
N SER A 4 -22.61 37.33 -4.42
CA SER A 4 -21.34 37.63 -5.09
C SER A 4 -21.26 36.81 -6.37
N SER A 5 -21.42 37.46 -7.53
CA SER A 5 -21.38 36.82 -8.84
C SER A 5 -20.08 36.04 -9.03
N PHE A 6 -20.19 34.76 -9.40
CA PHE A 6 -19.03 33.94 -9.75
C PHE A 6 -18.28 34.60 -10.92
N ASN A 7 -17.08 35.07 -10.65
CA ASN A 7 -16.23 35.70 -11.66
C ASN A 7 -15.53 34.58 -12.44
N SER A 8 -16.20 34.06 -13.48
CA SER A 8 -15.71 32.94 -14.30
C SER A 8 -14.30 33.14 -14.87
N ASN A 9 -13.90 34.40 -15.06
CA ASN A 9 -12.55 34.81 -15.46
C ASN A 9 -11.43 34.43 -14.47
N GLU A 10 -11.72 33.99 -13.24
CA GLU A 10 -10.70 33.62 -12.25
C GLU A 10 -10.21 32.16 -12.36
N GLN A 11 -11.01 31.25 -12.93
CA GLN A 11 -10.63 29.83 -13.06
C GLN A 11 -9.47 29.62 -14.06
N GLU A 12 -9.26 30.57 -14.97
CA GLU A 12 -8.24 30.53 -16.02
C GLU A 12 -7.01 31.40 -15.72
N GLN A 13 -6.98 32.10 -14.57
CA GLN A 13 -5.81 32.90 -14.21
C GLN A 13 -4.61 32.02 -13.87
N SER A 14 -3.44 32.40 -14.38
CA SER A 14 -2.20 31.73 -14.02
C SER A 14 -1.99 31.76 -12.50
N VAL A 15 -1.58 30.65 -11.92
CA VAL A 15 -1.23 30.57 -10.50
C VAL A 15 -0.11 31.56 -10.15
N THR A 16 0.76 31.89 -11.13
CA THR A 16 1.81 32.91 -10.96
C THR A 16 1.25 34.32 -10.82
N ASN A 17 0.08 34.62 -11.40
CA ASN A 17 -0.59 35.91 -11.26
C ASN A 17 -1.43 35.95 -9.99
N LEU A 18 -2.11 34.85 -9.65
CA LEU A 18 -2.77 34.70 -8.36
C LEU A 18 -1.78 34.88 -7.18
N VAL A 19 -0.57 34.32 -7.27
CA VAL A 19 0.51 34.45 -6.27
C VAL A 19 1.19 35.83 -6.26
N LYS A 20 0.97 36.68 -7.28
CA LYS A 20 1.37 38.11 -7.27
C LYS A 20 0.31 38.99 -6.61
N ILE A 21 -0.97 38.63 -6.72
CA ILE A 21 -2.12 39.39 -6.20
C ILE A 21 -2.40 39.01 -4.73
N HIS A 22 -2.19 37.75 -4.36
CA HIS A 22 -2.39 37.19 -3.03
C HIS A 22 -1.15 36.39 -2.62
N SER A 23 -0.80 36.35 -1.34
CA SER A 23 0.27 35.46 -0.89
C SER A 23 -0.14 33.99 -1.04
N LEU A 24 0.83 33.09 -1.23
CA LEU A 24 0.55 31.65 -1.38
C LEU A 24 -0.29 31.11 -0.19
N SER A 25 0.01 31.54 1.03
CA SER A 25 -0.74 31.16 2.24
C SER A 25 -2.18 31.68 2.24
N GLN A 26 -2.46 32.83 1.61
CA GLN A 26 -3.84 33.33 1.42
C GLN A 26 -4.61 32.49 0.41
N LEU A 27 -3.98 32.09 -0.71
CA LEU A 27 -4.60 31.21 -1.70
C LEU A 27 -4.93 29.83 -1.11
N LEU A 28 -3.99 29.20 -0.40
CA LEU A 28 -4.21 27.90 0.23
C LEU A 28 -5.29 27.96 1.32
N LYS A 29 -5.35 29.06 2.09
CA LYS A 29 -6.47 29.31 3.00
C LYS A 29 -7.80 29.39 2.23
N ARG A 30 -7.85 30.16 1.13
CA ARG A 30 -9.06 30.30 0.30
C ARG A 30 -9.50 28.96 -0.29
N ASP A 31 -8.57 28.13 -0.77
CA ASP A 31 -8.89 26.79 -1.29
C ASP A 31 -9.52 25.89 -0.22
N ARG A 32 -8.98 25.90 1.02
CA ARG A 32 -9.56 25.17 2.15
C ARG A 32 -10.96 25.69 2.50
N GLU A 33 -11.16 27.00 2.52
CA GLU A 33 -12.45 27.64 2.80
C GLU A 33 -13.49 27.37 1.68
N GLN A 34 -13.06 27.32 0.42
CA GLN A 34 -13.90 26.91 -0.71
C GLN A 34 -14.28 25.43 -0.60
N LEU A 35 -13.32 24.53 -0.37
CA LEU A 35 -13.56 23.09 -0.16
C LEU A 35 -14.56 22.85 0.97
N LEU A 36 -14.37 23.50 2.12
CA LEU A 36 -15.28 23.39 3.28
C LEU A 36 -16.66 24.01 3.04
N THR A 37 -16.79 24.98 2.13
CA THR A 37 -18.07 25.63 1.82
C THR A 37 -18.85 24.86 0.74
N GLN A 38 -18.18 24.39 -0.30
CA GLN A 38 -18.75 23.54 -1.35
C GLN A 38 -19.17 22.17 -0.79
N SER A 39 -18.37 21.58 0.09
CA SER A 39 -18.62 20.24 0.65
C SER A 39 -19.65 20.24 1.81
N ARG A 40 -20.38 21.33 2.08
CA ARG A 40 -21.36 21.38 3.19
C ARG A 40 -22.54 20.42 3.00
N SER A 41 -22.95 20.20 1.76
CA SER A 41 -24.01 19.24 1.40
C SER A 41 -23.65 17.79 1.71
N ILE A 42 -22.36 17.45 1.68
CA ILE A 42 -21.84 16.10 1.98
C ILE A 42 -21.21 16.00 3.37
N ALA A 43 -21.42 16.98 4.25
CA ALA A 43 -20.75 17.05 5.55
C ALA A 43 -21.44 16.20 6.64
N TYR A 44 -21.59 14.90 6.35
CA TYR A 44 -22.20 13.87 7.20
C TYR A 44 -21.19 12.91 7.85
N TYR A 45 -19.89 13.13 7.67
CA TYR A 45 -18.82 12.26 8.18
C TYR A 45 -18.30 12.70 9.56
N HIS A 46 -18.14 11.73 10.46
CA HIS A 46 -17.67 11.89 11.83
C HIS A 46 -16.49 10.94 12.07
N PRO A 47 -15.25 11.42 12.05
CA PRO A 47 -14.09 10.57 12.27
C PRO A 47 -13.97 10.15 13.74
N ASN A 48 -13.37 8.99 13.98
CA ASN A 48 -13.00 8.44 15.29
C ASN A 48 -14.15 8.25 16.32
N ILE A 49 -15.42 8.30 15.89
CA ILE A 49 -16.56 7.96 16.76
C ILE A 49 -16.89 6.47 16.69
N ASP A 50 -17.20 5.88 17.84
CA ASP A 50 -17.69 4.51 17.95
C ASP A 50 -19.20 4.39 17.65
N ARG A 51 -19.72 3.16 17.76
CA ARG A 51 -21.14 2.85 17.52
C ARG A 51 -22.06 3.57 18.52
N ASP A 52 -21.75 3.53 19.80
CA ASP A 52 -22.63 4.06 20.86
C ASP A 52 -22.71 5.58 20.78
N LYS A 53 -21.60 6.24 20.42
CA LYS A 53 -21.56 7.67 20.15
C LYS A 53 -22.37 8.04 18.90
N ALA A 54 -22.34 7.22 17.86
CA ALA A 54 -23.19 7.40 16.68
C ALA A 54 -24.68 7.25 17.03
N GLU A 55 -25.07 6.23 17.81
CA GLU A 55 -26.44 6.08 18.31
C GLU A 55 -26.88 7.28 19.17
N GLN A 56 -26.01 7.78 20.06
CA GLN A 56 -26.30 8.98 20.87
C GLN A 56 -26.59 10.21 20.00
N LEU A 57 -25.75 10.47 18.99
CA LEU A 57 -25.88 11.61 18.08
C LEU A 57 -27.16 11.52 17.22
N LEU A 58 -27.42 10.33 16.64
CA LEU A 58 -28.63 10.05 15.87
C LEU A 58 -29.89 10.24 16.73
N ARG A 59 -29.96 9.62 17.90
CA ARG A 59 -31.11 9.72 18.81
C ARG A 59 -31.35 11.16 19.26
N THR A 60 -30.30 11.90 19.62
CA THR A 60 -30.41 13.31 20.03
C THR A 60 -31.06 14.18 18.96
N LYS A 61 -30.69 14.00 17.68
CA LYS A 61 -31.33 14.72 16.57
C LYS A 61 -32.71 14.13 16.21
N TYR A 62 -32.88 12.82 16.26
CA TYR A 62 -34.15 12.15 15.99
C TYR A 62 -35.26 12.57 16.96
N THR A 63 -35.00 12.64 18.27
CA THR A 63 -35.98 13.09 19.28
C THR A 63 -36.54 14.49 18.98
N ARG A 64 -35.74 15.35 18.32
CA ARG A 64 -36.13 16.73 17.96
C ARG A 64 -36.96 16.82 16.67
N TYR A 65 -36.77 15.92 15.70
CA TYR A 65 -37.34 16.04 14.35
C TYR A 65 -38.22 14.85 13.90
N LYS A 66 -38.16 13.71 14.60
CA LYS A 66 -38.87 12.45 14.30
C LYS A 66 -38.87 12.07 12.81
N ARG A 67 -37.69 12.16 12.19
CA ARG A 67 -37.49 11.94 10.75
C ARG A 67 -36.64 10.69 10.53
N ASP A 68 -37.27 9.66 10.00
CA ASP A 68 -36.61 8.41 9.58
C ASP A 68 -35.68 8.66 8.38
N GLY A 69 -34.68 7.79 8.22
CA GLY A 69 -33.62 7.95 7.23
C GLY A 69 -32.54 8.94 7.63
N LEU A 70 -32.67 9.63 8.76
CA LEU A 70 -31.60 10.47 9.32
C LEU A 70 -30.37 9.59 9.58
N PHE A 71 -29.22 10.01 9.06
CA PHE A 71 -28.00 9.21 9.08
C PHE A 71 -26.74 10.00 9.45
N LEU A 72 -25.65 9.27 9.67
CA LEU A 72 -24.27 9.76 9.66
C LEU A 72 -23.32 8.69 9.12
N LEU A 73 -22.15 9.12 8.68
CA LEU A 73 -21.03 8.26 8.31
C LEU A 73 -19.93 8.36 9.38
N ARG A 74 -19.25 7.26 9.66
CA ARG A 74 -18.07 7.19 10.55
C ARG A 74 -17.05 6.18 10.05
N ASP A 75 -15.85 6.16 10.61
CA ASP A 75 -14.87 5.09 10.41
C ASP A 75 -15.46 3.71 10.76
N CYS A 76 -15.02 2.66 10.07
CA CYS A 76 -15.35 1.30 10.44
C CYS A 76 -14.45 0.80 11.59
N THR A 77 -15.06 0.18 12.59
CA THR A 77 -14.39 -0.42 13.75
C THR A 77 -13.60 -1.68 13.44
N THR A 78 -13.72 -2.23 12.21
CA THR A 78 -13.05 -3.47 11.77
C THR A 78 -12.16 -3.32 10.54
N SER A 79 -11.98 -2.11 10.01
CA SER A 79 -11.04 -1.82 8.92
C SER A 79 -10.81 -0.31 8.81
N PRO A 80 -9.56 0.17 8.77
CA PRO A 80 -9.24 1.60 8.68
C PRO A 80 -9.48 2.22 7.30
N HIS A 81 -10.00 1.45 6.33
CA HIS A 81 -10.30 1.91 4.97
C HIS A 81 -11.78 1.70 4.58
N ASP A 82 -12.54 1.00 5.41
CA ASP A 82 -13.99 0.85 5.30
C ASP A 82 -14.69 1.92 6.15
N PHE A 83 -15.94 2.23 5.82
CA PHE A 83 -16.77 3.12 6.64
C PHE A 83 -17.94 2.37 7.29
N SER A 84 -18.68 3.04 8.15
CA SER A 84 -19.93 2.53 8.69
C SER A 84 -21.04 3.56 8.60
N LEU A 85 -22.06 3.25 7.79
CA LEU A 85 -23.28 4.03 7.68
C LEU A 85 -24.14 3.75 8.90
N SER A 86 -24.51 4.80 9.65
CA SER A 86 -25.36 4.69 10.85
C SER A 86 -26.64 5.48 10.60
N ILE A 87 -27.80 4.81 10.64
CA ILE A 87 -29.12 5.34 10.23
C ILE A 87 -30.17 5.08 11.31
N VAL A 88 -31.18 5.95 11.46
CA VAL A 88 -32.33 5.73 12.34
C VAL A 88 -33.63 5.51 11.56
N CYS A 89 -34.38 4.48 11.96
CA CYS A 89 -35.70 4.12 11.42
C CYS A 89 -36.56 3.55 12.56
N GLY A 90 -37.78 4.06 12.75
CA GLY A 90 -38.72 3.60 13.78
C GLY A 90 -38.14 3.57 15.20
N ASP A 91 -37.46 4.64 15.62
CA ASP A 91 -36.72 4.78 16.90
C ASP A 91 -35.58 3.76 17.15
N LYS A 92 -35.22 2.96 16.13
CA LYS A 92 -34.08 2.03 16.16
C LYS A 92 -32.94 2.57 15.30
N CYS A 93 -31.71 2.41 15.80
CA CYS A 93 -30.50 2.66 15.02
C CYS A 93 -30.03 1.37 14.35
N TYR A 94 -29.67 1.47 13.07
CA TYR A 94 -29.09 0.41 12.26
C TYR A 94 -27.71 0.87 11.79
N HIS A 95 -26.78 -0.08 11.64
CA HIS A 95 -25.42 0.22 11.22
C HIS A 95 -25.01 -0.79 10.14
N TYR A 96 -24.54 -0.29 9.01
CA TYR A 96 -24.17 -1.06 7.84
C TYR A 96 -22.70 -0.82 7.51
N LYS A 97 -21.98 -1.87 7.11
CA LYS A 97 -20.56 -1.73 6.75
C LYS A 97 -20.46 -1.30 5.29
N ILE A 98 -19.78 -0.17 5.05
CA ILE A 98 -19.41 0.27 3.71
C ILE A 98 -18.02 -0.27 3.41
N GLN A 99 -17.92 -1.26 2.53
CA GLN A 99 -16.65 -1.90 2.17
C GLN A 99 -16.01 -1.21 0.98
N LEU A 100 -14.70 -0.92 1.06
CA LEU A 100 -13.89 -0.51 -0.08
C LEU A 100 -13.50 -1.73 -0.91
N ILE A 101 -14.00 -1.79 -2.15
CA ILE A 101 -13.75 -2.92 -3.05
C ILE A 101 -12.39 -2.72 -3.77
N TYR A 102 -12.25 -1.62 -4.53
CA TYR A 102 -11.02 -1.19 -5.21
C TYR A 102 -11.05 0.33 -5.50
N ASP A 103 -9.88 1.00 -5.54
CA ASP A 103 -9.71 2.46 -5.77
C ASP A 103 -10.69 3.36 -4.97
N ILE A 104 -11.80 3.79 -5.59
CA ILE A 104 -12.88 4.56 -4.95
C ILE A 104 -14.25 3.87 -4.98
N TYR A 105 -14.33 2.60 -5.36
CA TYR A 105 -15.57 1.84 -5.47
C TYR A 105 -15.94 1.22 -4.12
N PHE A 106 -17.08 1.68 -3.59
CA PHE A 106 -17.63 1.23 -2.32
C PHE A 106 -18.91 0.42 -2.55
N SER A 107 -19.17 -0.56 -1.69
CA SER A 107 -20.49 -1.21 -1.58
C SER A 107 -20.94 -1.29 -0.13
N ILE A 108 -22.24 -1.45 0.09
CA ILE A 108 -22.81 -1.78 1.39
C ILE A 108 -23.21 -3.26 1.37
N ASP A 109 -22.64 -4.04 2.28
CA ASP A 109 -22.78 -5.50 2.36
C ASP A 109 -22.53 -6.21 1.02
N SER A 110 -23.57 -6.76 0.35
CA SER A 110 -23.47 -7.38 -0.99
C SER A 110 -24.19 -6.56 -2.08
N GLY A 111 -24.37 -5.26 -1.84
CA GLY A 111 -25.07 -4.33 -2.72
C GLY A 111 -24.25 -3.85 -3.93
N PRO A 112 -24.78 -2.86 -4.67
CA PRO A 112 -24.12 -2.27 -5.83
C PRO A 112 -22.78 -1.61 -5.49
N GLN A 113 -21.81 -1.75 -6.39
CA GLN A 113 -20.50 -1.09 -6.30
C GLN A 113 -20.58 0.30 -6.93
N ILE A 114 -20.30 1.35 -6.15
CA ILE A 114 -20.48 2.76 -6.54
C ILE A 114 -19.21 3.56 -6.27
N ALA A 115 -18.76 4.30 -7.28
CA ALA A 115 -17.58 5.16 -7.21
C ALA A 115 -17.84 6.43 -6.37
N GLY A 116 -17.14 6.56 -5.25
CA GLY A 116 -17.21 7.69 -4.32
C GLY A 116 -18.32 7.57 -3.28
N ILE A 117 -17.97 7.87 -2.03
CA ILE A 117 -18.90 7.90 -0.89
C ILE A 117 -20.06 8.88 -1.09
N GLU A 118 -19.87 9.97 -1.84
CA GLU A 118 -20.94 10.90 -2.19
C GLU A 118 -21.99 10.23 -3.09
N SER A 119 -21.58 9.59 -4.20
CA SER A 119 -22.51 8.93 -5.12
C SER A 119 -23.17 7.69 -4.50
N LEU A 120 -22.49 7.01 -3.57
CA LEU A 120 -23.08 5.93 -2.76
C LEU A 120 -24.22 6.45 -1.87
N ILE A 121 -24.03 7.59 -1.20
CA ILE A 121 -25.07 8.20 -0.36
C ILE A 121 -26.22 8.77 -1.21
N ASP A 122 -25.92 9.44 -2.32
CA ASP A 122 -26.93 9.95 -3.27
C ASP A 122 -27.81 8.81 -3.84
N TYR A 123 -27.23 7.62 -4.03
CA TYR A 123 -27.95 6.41 -4.44
C TYR A 123 -28.90 5.91 -3.35
N TYR A 124 -28.41 5.74 -2.12
CA TYR A 124 -29.21 5.26 -1.00
C TYR A 124 -30.20 6.31 -0.42
N GLN A 125 -30.13 7.57 -0.87
CA GLN A 125 -31.20 8.56 -0.68
C GLN A 125 -32.40 8.34 -1.63
N GLN A 126 -32.18 7.70 -2.79
CA GLN A 126 -33.23 7.44 -3.79
C GLN A 126 -33.92 6.08 -3.60
N ARG A 127 -33.21 5.10 -3.03
CA ARG A 127 -33.69 3.72 -2.84
C ARG A 127 -33.04 3.09 -1.61
N SER A 128 -33.64 2.04 -1.05
CA SER A 128 -33.14 1.41 0.18
C SER A 128 -32.24 0.22 -0.09
N ASP A 129 -32.53 -0.60 -1.10
CA ASP A 129 -31.72 -1.72 -1.61
C ASP A 129 -31.03 -2.57 -0.52
N GLY A 130 -31.75 -2.84 0.58
CA GLY A 130 -31.28 -3.61 1.75
C GLY A 130 -31.22 -2.81 3.06
N LEU A 131 -31.15 -1.48 2.99
CA LEU A 131 -31.25 -0.60 4.16
C LEU A 131 -32.65 -0.61 4.78
N ALA A 132 -32.74 -0.41 6.09
CA ALA A 132 -34.01 -0.40 6.85
C ALA A 132 -34.99 0.70 6.41
N CYS A 133 -34.48 1.77 5.79
CA CYS A 133 -35.25 2.77 5.05
C CYS A 133 -34.30 3.52 4.09
N ILE A 134 -34.87 4.33 3.18
CA ILE A 134 -34.07 5.27 2.39
C ILE A 134 -33.37 6.29 3.30
N LEU A 135 -32.21 6.79 2.87
CA LEU A 135 -31.54 7.91 3.54
C LEU A 135 -32.32 9.21 3.32
N SER A 136 -32.42 10.02 4.36
CA SER A 136 -33.03 11.35 4.25
C SER A 136 -32.05 12.36 3.63
N SER A 137 -32.58 13.46 3.07
CA SER A 137 -31.81 14.68 2.78
C SER A 137 -31.09 15.24 4.02
N ASP A 138 -31.63 14.95 5.19
CA ASP A 138 -31.13 15.43 6.48
C ASP A 138 -30.22 14.37 7.11
N PHE A 139 -29.03 14.79 7.54
CA PHE A 139 -28.02 13.98 8.22
C PHE A 139 -27.56 14.65 9.53
N VAL A 140 -26.80 13.94 10.37
CA VAL A 140 -26.12 14.56 11.52
C VAL A 140 -24.88 15.30 11.02
N GLN A 141 -24.87 16.61 11.22
CA GLN A 141 -23.81 17.50 10.74
C GLN A 141 -22.45 17.13 11.36
N GLY A 142 -21.49 16.80 10.50
CA GLY A 142 -20.08 16.61 10.82
C GLY A 142 -19.21 17.36 9.82
N GLN A 143 -18.16 16.69 9.32
CA GLN A 143 -17.29 17.17 8.24
C GLN A 143 -17.55 16.38 6.93
N PRO A 144 -16.96 16.77 5.79
CA PRO A 144 -17.00 15.94 4.57
C PRO A 144 -16.22 14.63 4.71
N PRO A 145 -16.55 13.57 3.94
CA PRO A 145 -15.73 12.37 3.80
C PRO A 145 -14.27 12.68 3.40
N PRO A 146 -13.30 11.80 3.72
CA PRO A 146 -11.91 11.94 3.33
C PRO A 146 -11.77 12.12 1.80
N THR A 147 -10.85 12.99 1.37
CA THR A 147 -10.64 13.35 -0.04
C THR A 147 -10.41 12.14 -0.96
N ALA A 148 -9.67 11.13 -0.49
CA ALA A 148 -9.42 9.89 -1.22
C ALA A 148 -10.65 8.97 -1.37
N ALA A 149 -11.65 9.11 -0.49
CA ALA A 149 -12.90 8.32 -0.54
C ALA A 149 -13.99 8.96 -1.40
N ARG A 150 -13.68 10.06 -2.09
CA ARG A 150 -14.62 10.78 -2.96
C ARG A 150 -14.31 10.53 -4.44
N ARG A 151 -15.35 10.62 -5.27
CA ARG A 151 -15.20 10.64 -6.73
C ARG A 151 -14.76 12.01 -7.23
N LEU A 152 -15.26 13.09 -6.61
CA LEU A 152 -15.02 14.47 -7.01
C LEU A 152 -14.40 15.32 -5.90
N GLY A 153 -13.91 16.50 -6.28
CA GLY A 153 -13.47 17.52 -5.35
C GLY A 153 -13.40 18.91 -5.97
N SER A 154 -12.32 19.64 -5.73
CA SER A 154 -12.24 21.08 -6.00
C SER A 154 -10.84 21.49 -6.46
N THR A 155 -10.74 22.13 -7.63
CA THR A 155 -9.47 22.50 -8.30
C THR A 155 -8.69 23.58 -7.54
N ASN A 156 -7.93 23.15 -6.54
CA ASN A 156 -7.08 23.97 -5.68
C ASN A 156 -5.81 24.50 -6.40
N THR A 157 -5.01 25.28 -5.67
CA THR A 157 -3.76 25.89 -6.14
C THR A 157 -2.71 24.85 -6.57
N LEU A 158 -2.66 23.66 -5.95
CA LEU A 158 -1.73 22.59 -6.32
C LEU A 158 -2.01 22.09 -7.75
N HIS A 159 -3.26 21.78 -8.08
CA HIS A 159 -3.66 21.39 -9.44
C HIS A 159 -3.26 22.45 -10.47
N ARG A 160 -3.53 23.74 -10.18
CA ARG A 160 -3.18 24.85 -11.07
C ARG A 160 -1.67 25.01 -11.24
N ALA A 161 -0.88 24.76 -10.20
CA ALA A 161 0.58 24.80 -10.26
C ALA A 161 1.19 23.61 -11.01
N CYS A 162 0.66 22.41 -10.80
CA CYS A 162 1.03 21.21 -11.55
C CYS A 162 0.70 21.37 -13.04
N LYS A 163 -0.54 21.73 -13.39
CA LYS A 163 -0.99 22.01 -14.76
C LYS A 163 -0.10 23.02 -15.50
N GLN A 164 0.32 24.06 -14.80
CA GLN A 164 1.13 25.17 -15.36
C GLN A 164 2.65 24.95 -15.24
N GLY A 165 3.12 23.78 -14.81
CA GLY A 165 4.56 23.47 -14.71
C GLY A 165 5.32 24.30 -13.68
N ASN A 166 4.64 24.91 -12.70
CA ASN A 166 5.30 25.81 -11.77
C ASN A 166 5.94 25.04 -10.61
N PHE A 167 7.12 24.48 -10.87
CA PHE A 167 7.88 23.68 -9.90
C PHE A 167 8.13 24.42 -8.59
N ASP A 168 8.45 25.72 -8.60
CA ASP A 168 8.68 26.49 -7.36
C ASP A 168 7.44 26.61 -6.48
N ILE A 169 6.24 26.83 -7.07
CA ILE A 169 4.99 26.87 -6.30
C ILE A 169 4.62 25.46 -5.82
N VAL A 170 4.75 24.42 -6.64
CA VAL A 170 4.51 23.04 -6.19
C VAL A 170 5.47 22.65 -5.07
N LYS A 171 6.77 22.94 -5.19
CA LYS A 171 7.80 22.71 -4.17
C LYS A 171 7.53 23.50 -2.89
N LYS A 172 6.92 24.69 -2.96
CA LYS A 172 6.47 25.44 -1.78
C LYS A 172 5.19 24.87 -1.16
N ILE A 173 4.23 24.41 -1.95
CA ILE A 173 2.98 23.79 -1.44
C ILE A 173 3.26 22.43 -0.78
N LEU A 174 4.18 21.66 -1.36
CA LEU A 174 4.63 20.36 -0.84
C LEU A 174 5.81 20.49 0.14
N SER A 175 6.32 21.70 0.36
CA SER A 175 7.37 21.98 1.35
C SER A 175 6.86 21.75 2.78
N PRO A 176 7.76 21.40 3.72
CA PRO A 176 7.42 21.30 5.14
C PRO A 176 7.07 22.65 5.80
N GLU A 177 7.44 23.78 5.18
CA GLU A 177 7.11 25.12 5.69
C GLU A 177 5.60 25.39 5.60
N ILE A 178 4.89 24.69 4.71
CA ILE A 178 3.44 24.79 4.53
C ILE A 178 2.78 23.53 5.09
N LEU A 179 2.53 23.53 6.40
CA LEU A 179 1.66 22.54 7.06
C LEU A 179 0.21 23.03 7.14
N VAL A 180 0.01 24.31 7.48
CA VAL A 180 -1.33 24.90 7.65
C VAL A 180 -1.96 25.18 6.28
N ASN A 181 -3.16 24.66 6.07
CA ASN A 181 -3.92 24.72 4.80
C ASN A 181 -3.23 24.05 3.59
N ARG A 182 -2.23 23.18 3.81
CA ARG A 182 -1.69 22.32 2.76
C ARG A 182 -2.83 21.49 2.13
N PRO A 183 -2.96 21.45 0.80
CA PRO A 183 -3.92 20.58 0.13
C PRO A 183 -3.44 19.12 0.22
N ASP A 184 -4.40 18.19 0.24
CA ASP A 184 -4.11 16.79 0.02
C ASP A 184 -3.49 16.60 -1.37
N VAL A 185 -2.38 15.86 -1.44
CA VAL A 185 -1.67 15.51 -2.68
C VAL A 185 -2.51 14.59 -3.57
N ASN A 186 -3.37 13.78 -2.93
CA ASN A 186 -4.31 12.85 -3.56
C ASN A 186 -5.74 13.41 -3.63
N GLY A 187 -5.93 14.67 -3.21
CA GLY A 187 -7.22 15.33 -3.29
C GLY A 187 -7.64 15.52 -4.74
N LYS A 188 -8.76 14.93 -5.14
CA LYS A 188 -9.33 15.06 -6.48
C LYS A 188 -9.89 16.47 -6.74
N ASP A 189 -9.90 16.86 -8.01
CA ASP A 189 -10.40 18.13 -8.51
C ASP A 189 -11.86 18.05 -9.02
N ALA A 190 -12.38 19.07 -9.70
CA ALA A 190 -13.74 19.08 -10.24
C ALA A 190 -14.01 18.01 -11.33
N PHE A 191 -12.96 17.44 -11.95
CA PHE A 191 -13.01 16.37 -12.94
C PHE A 191 -12.49 15.03 -12.38
N GLY A 192 -12.45 14.88 -11.05
CA GLY A 192 -11.89 13.69 -10.40
C GLY A 192 -10.36 13.52 -10.57
N SER A 193 -9.69 14.37 -11.36
CA SER A 193 -8.26 14.31 -11.59
C SER A 193 -7.50 14.70 -10.32
N THR A 194 -6.34 14.08 -10.08
CA THR A 194 -5.41 14.50 -9.01
C THR A 194 -4.34 15.43 -9.55
N ALA A 195 -3.57 16.06 -8.65
CA ALA A 195 -2.41 16.87 -9.02
C ALA A 195 -1.38 16.10 -9.87
N LEU A 196 -1.29 14.78 -9.72
CA LEU A 196 -0.45 13.90 -10.53
C LEU A 196 -0.97 13.76 -11.96
N HIS A 197 -2.28 13.59 -12.17
CA HIS A 197 -2.87 13.52 -13.51
C HIS A 197 -2.58 14.79 -14.33
N GLU A 198 -2.73 15.96 -13.71
CA GLU A 198 -2.40 17.26 -14.31
C GLU A 198 -0.91 17.40 -14.62
N ALA A 199 -0.02 17.06 -13.67
CA ALA A 199 1.42 17.08 -13.91
C ALA A 199 1.82 16.12 -15.05
N SER A 200 1.19 14.95 -15.11
CA SER A 200 1.51 13.91 -16.07
C SER A 200 0.99 14.18 -17.48
N TYR A 201 -0.20 14.76 -17.64
CA TYR A 201 -0.71 15.17 -18.96
C TYR A 201 0.14 16.27 -19.61
N PHE A 202 0.60 17.24 -18.82
CA PHE A 202 1.41 18.35 -19.33
C PHE A 202 2.93 18.08 -19.35
N GLY A 203 3.38 16.94 -18.82
CA GLY A 203 4.76 16.44 -19.00
C GLY A 203 5.78 17.03 -18.03
N HIS A 204 5.37 17.40 -16.83
CA HIS A 204 6.22 18.12 -15.88
C HIS A 204 7.03 17.13 -15.02
N ASP A 205 8.01 16.47 -15.61
CA ASP A 205 8.82 15.40 -15.02
C ASP A 205 9.27 15.67 -13.57
N ASP A 206 9.84 16.84 -13.28
CA ASP A 206 10.30 17.20 -11.93
C ASP A 206 9.15 17.35 -10.92
N ILE A 207 7.97 17.79 -11.37
CA ILE A 207 6.75 17.86 -10.56
C ILE A 207 6.20 16.46 -10.32
N VAL A 208 6.18 15.60 -11.34
CA VAL A 208 5.74 14.19 -11.22
C VAL A 208 6.63 13.44 -10.20
N ARG A 209 7.96 13.57 -10.33
CA ARG A 209 8.95 13.03 -9.37
C ARG A 209 8.73 13.55 -7.95
N LEU A 210 8.42 14.83 -7.80
CA LEU A 210 8.18 15.46 -6.50
C LEU A 210 6.83 15.02 -5.89
N LEU A 211 5.79 14.83 -6.70
CA LEU A 211 4.48 14.33 -6.26
C LEU A 211 4.56 12.88 -5.79
N ILE A 212 5.24 12.00 -6.55
CA ILE A 212 5.48 10.60 -6.16
C ILE A 212 6.20 10.56 -4.81
N LYS A 213 7.28 11.34 -4.64
CA LYS A 213 8.01 11.47 -3.36
C LYS A 213 7.17 12.07 -2.23
N ALA A 214 6.13 12.85 -2.55
CA ALA A 214 5.18 13.41 -1.58
C ALA A 214 3.99 12.49 -1.27
N GLY A 215 3.99 11.23 -1.75
CA GLY A 215 2.95 10.24 -1.47
C GLY A 215 1.78 10.22 -2.45
N ALA A 216 1.95 10.76 -3.66
CA ALA A 216 0.90 10.71 -4.69
C ALA A 216 0.59 9.26 -5.12
N HIS A 217 -0.70 8.90 -5.17
CA HIS A 217 -1.18 7.60 -5.59
C HIS A 217 -1.14 7.49 -7.12
N VAL A 218 -0.16 6.76 -7.64
CA VAL A 218 0.11 6.57 -9.07
C VAL A 218 -1.03 5.81 -9.79
N LEU A 219 -1.66 4.87 -9.09
CA LEU A 219 -2.77 4.04 -9.59
C LEU A 219 -4.16 4.65 -9.36
N ALA A 220 -4.27 5.84 -8.75
CA ALA A 220 -5.57 6.50 -8.60
C ALA A 220 -6.15 6.84 -9.98
N ARG A 221 -7.47 6.69 -10.14
CA ARG A 221 -8.18 6.98 -11.41
C ARG A 221 -9.03 8.24 -11.31
N ASP A 222 -9.21 8.96 -12.42
CA ASP A 222 -10.08 10.14 -12.52
C ASP A 222 -11.56 9.77 -12.82
N THR A 223 -12.41 10.74 -13.21
CA THR A 223 -13.82 10.43 -13.58
C THR A 223 -13.94 9.52 -14.79
N ASP A 224 -12.96 9.60 -15.69
CA ASP A 224 -12.94 8.99 -17.00
C ASP A 224 -12.25 7.62 -16.94
N GLY A 225 -11.84 7.18 -15.76
CA GLY A 225 -11.17 5.91 -15.48
C GLY A 225 -9.68 5.89 -15.80
N ALA A 226 -9.11 6.99 -16.30
CA ALA A 226 -7.70 7.09 -16.65
C ALA A 226 -6.82 7.19 -15.39
N THR A 227 -5.67 6.51 -15.39
CA THR A 227 -4.59 6.74 -14.42
C THR A 227 -3.63 7.85 -14.88
N ALA A 228 -2.69 8.24 -14.04
CA ALA A 228 -1.61 9.16 -14.42
C ALA A 228 -0.82 8.68 -15.65
N LEU A 229 -0.68 7.37 -15.86
CA LEU A 229 0.03 6.76 -16.99
C LEU A 229 -0.75 6.93 -18.30
N HIS A 230 -2.07 6.77 -18.27
CA HIS A 230 -2.96 7.06 -19.42
C HIS A 230 -2.87 8.54 -19.81
N LYS A 231 -2.89 9.46 -18.84
CA LYS A 231 -2.76 10.89 -19.11
C LYS A 231 -1.37 11.26 -19.68
N ALA A 232 -0.30 10.61 -19.24
CA ALA A 232 1.03 10.78 -19.84
C ALA A 232 1.10 10.27 -21.29
N ALA A 233 0.44 9.14 -21.59
CA ALA A 233 0.32 8.60 -22.93
C ALA A 233 -0.47 9.54 -23.87
N ALA A 234 -1.69 9.93 -23.51
CA ALA A 234 -2.54 10.84 -24.30
C ALA A 234 -1.94 12.26 -24.44
N GLY A 235 -1.13 12.70 -23.47
CA GLY A 235 -0.40 13.98 -23.54
C GLY A 235 0.90 13.94 -24.35
N ASN A 236 1.28 12.79 -24.92
CA ASN A 236 2.57 12.50 -25.55
C ASN A 236 3.80 12.85 -24.68
N ARG A 237 3.85 12.32 -23.44
CA ARG A 237 4.90 12.61 -22.44
C ARG A 237 5.81 11.39 -22.16
N PRO A 238 6.73 11.03 -23.08
CA PRO A 238 7.53 9.81 -22.96
C PRO A 238 8.42 9.76 -21.72
N SER A 239 9.05 10.87 -21.33
CA SER A 239 9.87 10.95 -20.12
C SER A 239 9.06 10.75 -18.84
N THR A 240 7.87 11.37 -18.77
CA THR A 240 6.93 11.23 -17.67
C THR A 240 6.38 9.80 -17.59
N LEU A 241 6.03 9.21 -18.73
CA LEU A 241 5.57 7.83 -18.84
C LEU A 241 6.63 6.87 -18.29
N LEU A 242 7.90 7.05 -18.67
CA LEU A 242 9.02 6.30 -18.11
C LEU A 242 9.17 6.52 -16.59
N ILE A 243 9.01 7.74 -16.08
CA ILE A 243 9.06 8.03 -14.63
C ILE A 243 7.95 7.29 -13.88
N LEU A 244 6.73 7.28 -14.41
CA LEU A 244 5.59 6.60 -13.79
C LEU A 244 5.81 5.08 -13.72
N ILE A 245 6.33 4.46 -14.78
CA ILE A 245 6.67 3.03 -14.79
C ILE A 245 7.85 2.73 -13.84
N THR A 246 8.94 3.51 -13.90
CA THR A 246 10.23 3.15 -13.27
C THR A 246 10.41 3.65 -11.83
N GLU A 247 9.74 4.74 -11.43
CA GLU A 247 9.82 5.32 -10.08
C GLU A 247 8.44 5.35 -9.39
N GLY A 248 7.36 5.34 -10.16
CA GLY A 248 5.99 5.18 -9.66
C GLY A 248 5.48 3.74 -9.62
N PHE A 249 6.22 2.78 -10.21
CA PHE A 249 5.82 1.38 -10.37
C PHE A 249 4.44 1.19 -11.04
N ALA A 250 4.08 2.08 -11.98
CA ALA A 250 2.86 1.97 -12.76
C ALA A 250 2.95 0.78 -13.74
N ASP A 251 1.99 -0.14 -13.66
CA ASP A 251 1.77 -1.16 -14.69
C ASP A 251 1.22 -0.50 -15.96
N TYR A 252 1.68 -0.96 -17.12
CA TYR A 252 1.30 -0.46 -18.44
C TYR A 252 0.14 -1.23 -19.09
N GLU A 253 -0.28 -2.37 -18.53
CA GLU A 253 -1.52 -3.07 -18.90
C GLU A 253 -2.71 -2.69 -17.98
N GLU A 254 -2.52 -1.73 -17.07
CA GLU A 254 -3.62 -1.13 -16.29
C GLU A 254 -4.72 -0.59 -17.21
N ARG A 255 -5.95 -1.09 -17.06
CA ARG A 255 -7.10 -0.72 -17.89
C ARG A 255 -7.90 0.45 -17.28
N ASN A 256 -8.22 1.43 -18.11
CA ASN A 256 -9.21 2.46 -17.83
C ASN A 256 -10.61 1.83 -17.67
N TYR A 257 -11.35 2.17 -16.60
CA TYR A 257 -12.65 1.54 -16.31
C TYR A 257 -13.83 1.98 -17.21
N THR A 258 -13.68 2.98 -18.10
CA THR A 258 -14.79 3.47 -18.95
C THR A 258 -14.74 2.97 -20.39
N ASN A 259 -13.54 2.73 -20.91
CA ASN A 259 -13.29 2.28 -22.29
C ASN A 259 -12.47 0.97 -22.34
N HIS A 260 -12.00 0.47 -21.20
CA HIS A 260 -11.15 -0.72 -21.04
C HIS A 260 -9.84 -0.68 -21.84
N TRP A 261 -9.40 0.51 -22.23
CA TRP A 261 -8.12 0.76 -22.89
C TRP A 261 -6.96 0.67 -21.89
N VAL A 262 -5.81 0.20 -22.37
CA VAL A 262 -4.51 0.34 -21.69
C VAL A 262 -3.74 1.54 -22.30
N PRO A 263 -2.75 2.13 -21.61
CA PRO A 263 -1.95 3.27 -22.09
C PRO A 263 -1.40 3.18 -23.52
N LEU A 264 -1.15 1.98 -24.08
CA LEU A 264 -0.72 1.83 -25.48
C LEU A 264 -1.83 2.19 -26.49
N HIS A 265 -3.10 1.88 -26.18
CA HIS A 265 -4.24 2.32 -26.98
C HIS A 265 -4.39 3.84 -26.93
N GLU A 266 -4.30 4.44 -25.74
CA GLU A 266 -4.31 5.90 -25.57
C GLU A 266 -3.21 6.58 -26.38
N ALA A 267 -1.99 6.04 -26.34
CA ALA A 267 -0.85 6.56 -27.10
C ALA A 267 -1.07 6.44 -28.62
N ALA A 268 -1.56 5.30 -29.11
CA ALA A 268 -1.77 5.07 -30.54
C ALA A 268 -2.94 5.91 -31.11
N PHE A 269 -4.03 6.04 -30.34
CA PHE A 269 -5.19 6.87 -30.69
C PHE A 269 -4.83 8.36 -30.74
N HIS A 270 -4.05 8.87 -29.78
CA HIS A 270 -3.60 10.28 -29.74
C HIS A 270 -2.35 10.56 -30.59
N ASN A 271 -2.01 9.68 -31.55
CA ASN A 271 -0.79 9.73 -32.38
C ASN A 271 0.52 10.03 -31.60
N SER A 272 0.60 9.55 -30.36
CA SER A 272 1.65 9.87 -29.40
C SER A 272 2.83 8.90 -29.55
N THR A 273 3.42 8.89 -30.75
CA THR A 273 4.46 7.97 -31.21
C THR A 273 5.63 7.75 -30.24
N ALA A 274 6.10 8.79 -29.58
CA ALA A 274 7.18 8.68 -28.60
C ALA A 274 6.76 7.90 -27.35
N CYS A 275 5.50 7.98 -26.95
CA CYS A 275 4.93 7.15 -25.88
C CYS A 275 4.71 5.71 -26.34
N VAL A 276 4.23 5.50 -27.58
CA VAL A 276 4.14 4.17 -28.20
C VAL A 276 5.51 3.47 -28.16
N GLN A 277 6.58 4.14 -28.60
CA GLN A 277 7.93 3.58 -28.56
C GLN A 277 8.41 3.28 -27.13
N VAL A 278 8.18 4.16 -26.15
CA VAL A 278 8.65 3.93 -24.77
C VAL A 278 7.89 2.78 -24.10
N LEU A 279 6.59 2.62 -24.35
CA LEU A 279 5.82 1.48 -23.85
C LEU A 279 6.37 0.16 -24.42
N LEU A 280 6.61 0.11 -25.73
CA LEU A 280 7.19 -1.05 -26.41
C LEU A 280 8.65 -1.33 -25.99
N ASP A 281 9.46 -0.30 -25.75
CA ASP A 281 10.82 -0.42 -25.19
C ASP A 281 10.83 -0.84 -23.71
N CYS A 282 9.70 -0.70 -22.98
CA CYS A 282 9.48 -1.24 -21.63
C CYS A 282 8.92 -2.67 -21.62
N GLY A 283 8.69 -3.27 -22.80
CA GLY A 283 8.19 -4.63 -22.95
C GLY A 283 6.66 -4.77 -22.93
N ALA A 284 5.91 -3.67 -23.09
CA ALA A 284 4.45 -3.74 -23.20
C ALA A 284 4.01 -4.60 -24.41
N PRO A 285 2.97 -5.45 -24.28
CA PRO A 285 2.33 -6.12 -25.40
C PRO A 285 2.04 -5.14 -26.55
N HIS A 286 2.33 -5.54 -27.78
CA HIS A 286 2.10 -4.69 -28.96
C HIS A 286 0.68 -4.84 -29.55
N ARG A 287 -0.04 -5.92 -29.20
CA ARG A 287 -1.45 -6.19 -29.54
C ARG A 287 -2.34 -6.47 -28.31
N PRO A 288 -2.41 -5.60 -27.29
CA PRO A 288 -3.47 -5.65 -26.27
C PRO A 288 -4.83 -5.43 -26.92
N ARG A 289 -5.93 -5.77 -26.23
CA ARG A 289 -7.28 -5.78 -26.82
C ARG A 289 -8.27 -4.98 -25.98
N THR A 290 -9.00 -4.08 -26.64
CA THR A 290 -10.23 -3.47 -26.12
C THR A 290 -11.38 -4.49 -26.03
N ASP A 291 -12.49 -4.15 -25.37
CA ASP A 291 -13.70 -4.99 -25.30
C ASP A 291 -14.30 -5.32 -26.68
N GLN A 292 -13.98 -4.50 -27.70
CA GLN A 292 -14.37 -4.72 -29.10
C GLN A 292 -13.37 -5.62 -29.86
N GLY A 293 -12.38 -6.19 -29.18
CA GLY A 293 -11.30 -6.98 -29.76
C GLY A 293 -10.21 -6.16 -30.49
N LYS A 294 -10.45 -4.86 -30.73
CA LYS A 294 -9.52 -3.96 -31.44
C LYS A 294 -8.21 -3.78 -30.67
N THR A 295 -7.12 -3.72 -31.42
CA THR A 295 -5.73 -3.46 -30.98
C THR A 295 -5.34 -1.97 -31.13
N PRO A 296 -4.18 -1.53 -30.57
CA PRO A 296 -3.70 -0.16 -30.75
C PRO A 296 -3.48 0.24 -32.21
N LEU A 297 -3.07 -0.69 -33.07
CA LEU A 297 -2.91 -0.42 -34.50
C LEU A 297 -4.25 -0.16 -35.18
N GLU A 298 -5.27 -0.99 -34.92
CA GLU A 298 -6.60 -0.81 -35.51
C GLU A 298 -7.27 0.50 -35.04
N LEU A 299 -7.08 0.89 -33.76
CA LEU A 299 -7.51 2.21 -33.29
C LEU A 299 -6.76 3.36 -33.98
N ALA A 300 -5.45 3.23 -34.18
CA ALA A 300 -4.66 4.22 -34.89
C ALA A 300 -5.11 4.36 -36.36
N GLU A 301 -5.46 3.27 -37.03
CA GLU A 301 -6.00 3.24 -38.39
C GLU A 301 -7.41 3.86 -38.47
N GLU A 302 -8.27 3.62 -37.47
CA GLU A 302 -9.62 4.20 -37.37
C GLU A 302 -9.60 5.74 -37.31
N VAL A 303 -8.65 6.34 -36.57
CA VAL A 303 -8.49 7.80 -36.47
C VAL A 303 -7.44 8.41 -37.41
N LYS A 304 -6.69 7.59 -38.14
CA LYS A 304 -5.62 7.99 -39.09
C LYS A 304 -4.41 8.67 -38.41
N SER A 305 -3.91 8.04 -37.36
CA SER A 305 -2.67 8.40 -36.67
C SER A 305 -1.44 7.91 -37.45
N ASP A 306 -1.20 8.48 -38.63
CA ASP A 306 -0.27 7.99 -39.67
C ASP A 306 1.12 7.54 -39.15
N GLU A 307 1.76 8.33 -38.28
CA GLU A 307 3.07 7.97 -37.74
C GLU A 307 3.01 6.84 -36.70
N SER A 308 1.92 6.73 -35.92
CA SER A 308 1.70 5.60 -35.00
C SER A 308 1.32 4.32 -35.74
N ILE A 309 0.53 4.43 -36.83
CA ILE A 309 0.26 3.32 -37.77
C ILE A 309 1.58 2.80 -38.34
N SER A 310 2.44 3.70 -38.81
CA SER A 310 3.74 3.36 -39.39
C SER A 310 4.63 2.65 -38.37
N LEU A 311 4.77 3.20 -37.17
CA LEU A 311 5.59 2.63 -36.09
C LEU A 311 5.08 1.24 -35.67
N LEU A 312 3.77 1.07 -35.47
CA LEU A 312 3.19 -0.20 -35.04
C LEU A 312 3.24 -1.29 -36.14
N ARG A 313 3.17 -0.92 -37.42
CA ARG A 313 3.34 -1.86 -38.56
C ARG A 313 4.80 -2.25 -38.81
N GLU A 314 5.76 -1.36 -38.52
CA GLU A 314 7.20 -1.63 -38.68
C GLU A 314 7.84 -2.25 -37.43
N TYR A 315 7.16 -2.22 -36.28
CA TYR A 315 7.64 -2.80 -35.03
C TYR A 315 7.91 -4.30 -35.16
N LYS A 316 9.04 -4.74 -34.62
CA LYS A 316 9.43 -6.15 -34.57
C LYS A 316 9.64 -6.53 -33.12
N VAL A 317 8.85 -7.49 -32.64
CA VAL A 317 8.95 -8.02 -31.29
C VAL A 317 10.37 -8.56 -31.07
N PRO A 318 11.05 -8.23 -29.95
CA PRO A 318 12.31 -8.86 -29.58
C PRO A 318 12.15 -10.39 -29.48
N PRO A 319 13.13 -11.20 -29.92
CA PRO A 319 13.04 -12.65 -29.83
C PRO A 319 12.77 -13.13 -28.40
N ALA A 320 11.83 -14.06 -28.23
CA ALA A 320 11.51 -14.68 -26.96
C ALA A 320 12.74 -15.29 -26.25
N GLU A 321 12.74 -15.20 -24.93
CA GLU A 321 13.76 -15.75 -24.04
C GLU A 321 13.54 -17.25 -23.79
N SER A 322 12.28 -17.70 -23.69
CA SER A 322 11.95 -19.13 -23.54
C SER A 322 11.73 -19.82 -24.89
N ARG A 323 11.85 -21.16 -24.90
CA ARG A 323 11.67 -22.00 -26.09
C ARG A 323 10.66 -23.09 -25.78
N ARG A 324 9.91 -23.57 -26.77
CA ARG A 324 8.94 -24.68 -26.58
C ARG A 324 9.53 -25.89 -25.84
N MET A 325 10.77 -26.29 -26.14
CA MET A 325 11.43 -27.42 -25.48
C MET A 325 11.60 -27.27 -23.95
N ASP A 326 11.47 -26.06 -23.41
CA ASP A 326 11.62 -25.78 -21.98
C ASP A 326 10.30 -26.01 -21.19
N TRP A 327 9.13 -26.06 -21.86
CA TRP A 327 7.82 -26.09 -21.20
C TRP A 327 6.67 -26.77 -21.97
N LEU A 328 6.83 -27.13 -23.25
CA LEU A 328 5.79 -27.73 -24.10
C LEU A 328 5.89 -29.26 -24.14
N TYR A 329 4.76 -29.92 -23.90
CA TYR A 329 4.52 -31.33 -24.19
C TYR A 329 3.75 -31.42 -25.51
N ASP A 330 4.49 -31.73 -26.58
CA ASP A 330 3.97 -31.79 -27.95
C ASP A 330 3.29 -33.14 -28.28
N ASP A 331 3.27 -34.07 -27.33
CA ASP A 331 2.50 -35.31 -27.42
C ASP A 331 1.01 -35.00 -27.19
N VAL A 332 0.19 -35.24 -28.22
CA VAL A 332 -1.28 -35.01 -28.19
C VAL A 332 -1.99 -35.90 -27.16
N THR A 333 -1.36 -36.97 -26.69
CA THR A 333 -1.87 -37.83 -25.60
C THR A 333 -1.57 -37.29 -24.20
N PHE A 334 -0.70 -36.29 -24.06
CA PHE A 334 -0.34 -35.69 -22.76
C PHE A 334 -1.45 -34.75 -22.27
N ASP A 335 -2.37 -35.30 -21.48
CA ASP A 335 -3.63 -34.65 -21.10
C ASP A 335 -3.54 -33.79 -19.82
N ARG A 336 -4.70 -33.31 -19.34
CA ARG A 336 -4.81 -32.56 -18.07
C ARG A 336 -4.37 -33.39 -16.86
N LEU A 337 -4.66 -34.68 -16.82
CA LEU A 337 -4.33 -35.54 -15.69
C LEU A 337 -2.83 -35.85 -15.65
N ALA A 338 -2.22 -36.18 -16.79
CA ALA A 338 -0.77 -36.37 -16.92
C ALA A 338 0.02 -35.11 -16.49
N ALA A 339 -0.42 -33.92 -16.92
CA ALA A 339 0.18 -32.65 -16.51
C ALA A 339 0.14 -32.40 -15.00
N LYS A 340 -0.96 -32.76 -14.33
CA LYS A 340 -1.06 -32.67 -12.86
C LYS A 340 -0.14 -33.66 -12.17
N GLN A 341 -0.20 -34.93 -12.55
CA GLN A 341 0.60 -36.00 -11.94
C GLN A 341 2.10 -35.73 -12.06
N LEU A 342 2.55 -35.19 -13.20
CA LEU A 342 3.92 -34.74 -13.40
C LEU A 342 4.32 -33.66 -12.39
N ILE A 343 3.52 -32.61 -12.24
CA ILE A 343 3.78 -31.49 -11.33
C ILE A 343 3.74 -31.95 -9.85
N GLU A 344 2.79 -32.84 -9.50
CA GLU A 344 2.67 -33.46 -8.17
C GLU A 344 3.85 -34.40 -7.84
N SER A 345 4.51 -35.01 -8.85
CA SER A 345 5.59 -36.00 -8.65
C SER A 345 6.92 -35.44 -8.15
N ILE A 346 7.06 -34.11 -8.07
CA ILE A 346 8.32 -33.47 -7.66
C ILE A 346 8.65 -33.77 -6.20
N LYS A 347 9.89 -34.23 -5.95
CA LYS A 347 10.38 -34.68 -4.63
C LYS A 347 10.26 -33.69 -3.47
N ASN A 348 10.10 -32.39 -3.76
CA ASN A 348 9.95 -31.32 -2.77
C ASN A 348 8.56 -30.66 -2.84
N GLY A 349 7.60 -31.29 -3.52
CA GLY A 349 6.30 -30.71 -3.87
C GLY A 349 6.37 -29.74 -5.06
N PRO A 350 5.20 -29.48 -5.70
CA PRO A 350 5.03 -28.40 -6.67
C PRO A 350 5.15 -27.00 -6.02
N ARG A 351 5.32 -25.96 -6.84
CA ARG A 351 5.54 -24.58 -6.41
C ARG A 351 4.55 -23.63 -7.08
N ASN A 352 4.16 -22.55 -6.41
CA ASN A 352 3.33 -21.50 -7.03
C ASN A 352 4.03 -20.92 -8.28
N GLY A 353 3.27 -20.81 -9.37
CA GLY A 353 3.78 -20.39 -10.67
C GLY A 353 4.38 -21.53 -11.50
N MET A 354 4.38 -22.76 -10.99
CA MET A 354 4.87 -23.91 -11.73
C MET A 354 3.90 -24.33 -12.82
N PHE A 355 4.38 -24.52 -14.05
CA PHE A 355 3.52 -24.74 -15.21
C PHE A 355 4.06 -25.74 -16.24
N VAL A 356 3.15 -26.23 -17.08
CA VAL A 356 3.46 -26.89 -18.36
C VAL A 356 2.43 -26.46 -19.42
N VAL A 357 2.84 -26.43 -20.68
CA VAL A 357 1.94 -26.27 -21.84
C VAL A 357 1.82 -27.62 -22.55
N ARG A 358 0.64 -27.89 -23.09
CA ARG A 358 0.29 -29.13 -23.81
C ARG A 358 -0.77 -28.84 -24.86
N HIS A 359 -1.09 -29.81 -25.71
CA HIS A 359 -2.24 -29.69 -26.63
C HIS A 359 -3.57 -29.58 -25.86
N SER A 360 -4.53 -28.79 -26.37
CA SER A 360 -5.85 -28.63 -25.75
C SER A 360 -6.69 -29.88 -25.95
N SER A 361 -7.17 -30.43 -24.84
CA SER A 361 -8.05 -31.61 -24.82
C SER A 361 -9.46 -31.33 -25.36
N LYS A 362 -9.80 -30.07 -25.69
CA LYS A 362 -11.06 -29.69 -26.35
C LYS A 362 -10.92 -29.56 -27.87
N ASN A 363 -9.78 -29.04 -28.32
CA ASN A 363 -9.50 -28.71 -29.72
C ASN A 363 -8.00 -28.85 -29.98
N GLN A 364 -7.59 -29.80 -30.82
CA GLN A 364 -6.17 -30.11 -31.09
C GLN A 364 -5.42 -29.00 -31.86
N GLN A 365 -6.10 -27.95 -32.33
CA GLN A 365 -5.46 -26.74 -32.86
C GLN A 365 -5.07 -25.73 -31.77
N ASN A 366 -5.69 -25.81 -30.58
CA ASN A 366 -5.40 -24.98 -29.42
C ASN A 366 -4.39 -25.65 -28.49
N TYR A 367 -3.75 -24.86 -27.63
CA TYR A 367 -2.91 -25.36 -26.54
C TYR A 367 -3.62 -25.15 -25.19
N ALA A 368 -3.10 -25.75 -24.12
CA ALA A 368 -3.58 -25.55 -22.76
C ALA A 368 -2.41 -25.33 -21.80
N LEU A 369 -2.45 -24.21 -21.08
CA LEU A 369 -1.53 -23.87 -20.00
C LEU A 369 -2.05 -24.49 -18.70
N THR A 370 -1.30 -25.41 -18.12
CA THR A 370 -1.60 -26.02 -16.81
C THR A 370 -0.71 -25.39 -15.76
N LEU A 371 -1.30 -24.67 -14.80
CA LEU A 371 -0.61 -23.85 -13.80
C LEU A 371 -0.98 -24.29 -12.38
N TYR A 372 0.02 -24.43 -11.51
CA TYR A 372 -0.15 -24.67 -10.07
C TYR A 372 0.00 -23.37 -9.27
N ASN A 373 -0.98 -23.07 -8.41
CA ASN A 373 -0.89 -21.99 -7.42
C ASN A 373 -1.77 -22.27 -6.20
N ASP A 374 -1.28 -21.97 -5.00
CA ASP A 374 -2.01 -22.05 -3.72
C ASP A 374 -2.69 -23.41 -3.44
N ASN A 375 -2.06 -24.50 -3.94
CA ASN A 375 -2.54 -25.89 -3.90
C ASN A 375 -3.70 -26.22 -4.87
N GLU A 376 -4.00 -25.34 -5.82
CA GLU A 376 -4.97 -25.58 -6.90
C GLU A 376 -4.32 -25.60 -8.30
N PHE A 377 -4.99 -26.26 -9.24
CA PHE A 377 -4.53 -26.48 -10.61
C PHE A 377 -5.42 -25.80 -11.65
N PHE A 378 -5.04 -24.58 -11.99
CA PHE A 378 -5.65 -23.75 -13.01
C PHE A 378 -5.29 -24.29 -14.41
N ASN A 379 -6.20 -24.14 -15.37
CA ASN A 379 -6.06 -24.68 -16.73
C ASN A 379 -6.68 -23.69 -17.71
N TYR A 380 -5.82 -22.95 -18.40
CA TYR A 380 -6.20 -21.93 -19.37
C TYR A 380 -6.09 -22.49 -20.78
N GLU A 381 -7.03 -22.13 -21.64
CA GLU A 381 -6.96 -22.52 -23.05
C GLU A 381 -6.27 -21.41 -23.84
N ILE A 382 -5.17 -21.76 -24.52
CA ILE A 382 -4.48 -20.86 -25.42
C ILE A 382 -5.09 -21.06 -26.80
N ILE A 383 -5.84 -20.07 -27.25
CA ILE A 383 -6.49 -20.07 -28.56
C ILE A 383 -5.45 -19.76 -29.64
N HIS A 384 -5.35 -20.62 -30.64
CA HIS A 384 -4.61 -20.37 -31.87
C HIS A 384 -5.62 -19.89 -32.93
N LEU A 385 -5.66 -18.58 -33.17
CA LEU A 385 -6.69 -17.94 -34.01
C LEU A 385 -6.40 -18.06 -35.50
N ASN A 386 -5.11 -18.01 -35.83
CA ASN A 386 -4.50 -18.11 -37.16
C ASN A 386 -2.99 -18.35 -36.95
N ASP A 387 -2.29 -18.68 -38.03
CA ASP A 387 -0.86 -19.05 -38.08
C ASP A 387 0.11 -18.13 -37.30
N THR A 388 -0.29 -16.89 -36.99
CA THR A 388 0.51 -15.86 -36.30
C THR A 388 -0.22 -15.19 -35.12
N THR A 389 -1.24 -15.82 -34.54
CA THR A 389 -1.98 -15.23 -33.41
C THR A 389 -2.39 -16.23 -32.34
N TYR A 390 -1.85 -16.04 -31.13
CA TYR A 390 -2.09 -16.80 -29.91
C TYR A 390 -2.61 -15.87 -28.81
N TYR A 391 -3.56 -16.31 -27.97
CA TYR A 391 -4.01 -15.58 -26.77
C TYR A 391 -4.62 -16.51 -25.72
N ILE A 392 -4.80 -16.01 -24.49
CA ILE A 392 -5.62 -16.60 -23.43
C ILE A 392 -6.77 -15.64 -23.13
N ASP A 393 -7.97 -16.18 -22.95
CA ASP A 393 -9.20 -15.48 -22.52
C ASP A 393 -9.35 -14.07 -23.14
N ASP A 394 -9.31 -12.99 -22.33
CA ASP A 394 -9.41 -11.59 -22.76
C ASP A 394 -8.05 -10.84 -22.82
N GLY A 395 -6.93 -11.55 -22.63
CA GLY A 395 -5.57 -11.00 -22.64
C GLY A 395 -5.06 -10.57 -24.03
N PRO A 396 -3.84 -10.02 -24.14
CA PRO A 396 -3.24 -9.60 -25.42
C PRO A 396 -3.06 -10.72 -26.46
N TYR A 397 -3.00 -10.34 -27.74
CA TYR A 397 -2.58 -11.22 -28.84
C TYR A 397 -1.05 -11.30 -28.93
N PHE A 398 -0.52 -12.48 -29.24
CA PHE A 398 0.90 -12.75 -29.42
C PHE A 398 1.20 -13.45 -30.75
N ASP A 399 2.37 -13.16 -31.32
CA ASP A 399 2.78 -13.70 -32.63
C ASP A 399 3.15 -15.18 -32.55
N THR A 400 3.68 -15.62 -31.40
CA THR A 400 4.06 -17.02 -31.14
C THR A 400 3.76 -17.42 -29.70
N LEU A 401 3.68 -18.74 -29.48
CA LEU A 401 3.45 -19.36 -28.18
C LEU A 401 4.55 -19.01 -27.15
N GLU A 402 5.78 -18.80 -27.61
CA GLU A 402 6.92 -18.37 -26.81
C GLU A 402 6.76 -16.95 -26.24
N HIS A 403 6.39 -15.97 -27.08
CA HIS A 403 6.18 -14.60 -26.63
C HIS A 403 5.01 -14.48 -25.64
N LEU A 404 3.99 -15.34 -25.79
CA LEU A 404 2.88 -15.48 -24.86
C LEU A 404 3.35 -15.99 -23.48
N ILE A 405 4.11 -17.09 -23.44
CA ILE A 405 4.62 -17.64 -22.17
C ILE A 405 5.59 -16.68 -21.49
N ASP A 406 6.48 -16.04 -22.24
CA ASP A 406 7.38 -14.99 -21.76
C ASP A 406 6.64 -13.81 -21.11
N HIS A 407 5.49 -13.38 -21.66
CA HIS A 407 4.65 -12.34 -21.06
C HIS A 407 4.09 -12.79 -19.71
N TYR A 408 3.47 -13.96 -19.66
CA TYR A 408 2.90 -14.50 -18.43
C TYR A 408 3.95 -14.90 -17.37
N CYS A 409 5.24 -15.03 -17.74
CA CYS A 409 6.35 -15.11 -16.79
C CYS A 409 6.68 -13.75 -16.14
N ARG A 410 6.41 -12.62 -16.83
CA ARG A 410 6.69 -11.25 -16.35
C ARG A 410 5.52 -10.62 -15.60
N ILE A 411 4.29 -10.74 -16.13
CA ILE A 411 3.07 -10.10 -15.61
C ILE A 411 1.96 -11.16 -15.55
N PRO A 412 1.16 -11.24 -14.47
CA PRO A 412 0.18 -12.33 -14.32
C PRO A 412 -1.04 -12.15 -15.24
N ASP A 413 -1.46 -10.92 -15.54
CA ASP A 413 -2.45 -10.58 -16.58
C ASP A 413 -3.71 -11.49 -16.59
N GLY A 414 -4.35 -11.62 -15.42
CA GLY A 414 -5.53 -12.47 -15.20
C GLY A 414 -5.24 -13.86 -14.63
N LEU A 415 -4.00 -14.37 -14.74
CA LEU A 415 -3.56 -15.57 -14.01
C LEU A 415 -3.45 -15.29 -12.50
N PRO A 416 -3.59 -16.31 -11.62
CA PRO A 416 -3.47 -16.14 -10.17
C PRO A 416 -2.04 -15.80 -9.71
N THR A 417 -1.04 -16.03 -10.55
CA THR A 417 0.38 -15.74 -10.32
C THR A 417 1.12 -15.76 -11.67
N THR A 418 2.32 -15.19 -11.73
CA THR A 418 3.20 -15.32 -12.90
C THR A 418 3.74 -16.75 -13.03
N LEU A 419 4.17 -17.09 -14.25
CA LEU A 419 4.80 -18.37 -14.58
C LEU A 419 6.27 -18.38 -14.12
N THR A 420 6.57 -19.07 -13.02
CA THR A 420 7.88 -19.01 -12.33
C THR A 420 8.86 -20.12 -12.73
N CYS A 421 8.35 -21.28 -13.10
CA CYS A 421 9.18 -22.43 -13.51
C CYS A 421 8.36 -23.48 -14.26
N SER A 422 9.01 -24.20 -15.17
CA SER A 422 8.42 -25.30 -15.93
C SER A 422 9.12 -26.62 -15.67
N ILE A 423 8.48 -27.70 -16.08
CA ILE A 423 9.08 -29.04 -16.16
C ILE A 423 9.22 -29.35 -17.65
N ASN A 424 10.44 -29.53 -18.15
CA ASN A 424 10.63 -29.88 -19.56
C ASN A 424 10.37 -31.38 -19.80
N PRO A 425 10.15 -31.82 -21.05
CA PRO A 425 9.93 -33.24 -21.36
C PRO A 425 11.07 -34.21 -20.97
N MET A 426 12.23 -33.70 -20.56
CA MET A 426 13.34 -34.50 -19.98
C MET A 426 13.25 -34.64 -18.45
N GLY A 427 12.17 -34.16 -17.82
CA GLY A 427 11.96 -34.18 -16.37
C GLY A 427 12.80 -33.15 -15.60
N GLN A 428 13.37 -32.15 -16.28
CA GLN A 428 14.20 -31.12 -15.66
C GLN A 428 13.34 -29.90 -15.32
N ILE A 429 13.53 -29.35 -14.11
CA ILE A 429 12.88 -28.11 -13.71
C ILE A 429 13.67 -26.94 -14.33
N ILE A 430 13.05 -26.21 -15.24
CA ILE A 430 13.57 -24.96 -15.81
C ILE A 430 12.98 -23.80 -15.00
N ILE A 431 13.81 -22.86 -14.57
CA ILE A 431 13.35 -21.65 -13.89
C ILE A 431 13.09 -20.58 -14.96
N SER A 432 11.95 -19.88 -14.90
CA SER A 432 11.67 -18.76 -15.79
C SER A 432 12.63 -17.61 -15.47
N CYS A 433 13.64 -17.43 -16.32
CA CYS A 433 14.70 -16.43 -16.09
C CYS A 433 14.33 -15.00 -16.51
N THR A 434 13.09 -14.76 -16.94
CA THR A 434 12.58 -13.45 -17.34
C THR A 434 12.64 -12.45 -16.18
N GLN A 435 13.69 -11.64 -16.16
CA GLN A 435 13.73 -10.46 -15.28
C GLN A 435 12.65 -9.46 -15.74
N PRO A 436 12.06 -8.66 -14.83
CA PRO A 436 11.40 -7.43 -15.27
C PRO A 436 12.43 -6.59 -16.05
N PHE A 437 12.00 -6.07 -17.21
CA PHE A 437 12.89 -5.65 -18.29
C PHE A 437 14.01 -4.70 -17.81
N SER A 438 15.29 -5.01 -18.10
CA SER A 438 16.40 -4.19 -17.63
C SER A 438 16.47 -2.86 -18.40
N LEU A 439 15.84 -1.84 -17.81
CA LEU A 439 15.70 -0.46 -18.32
C LEU A 439 17.03 0.25 -18.64
N SER A 440 18.16 -0.36 -18.27
CA SER A 440 19.51 0.03 -18.70
C SER A 440 19.64 0.18 -20.23
N SER A 441 18.89 -0.60 -21.02
CA SER A 441 18.86 -0.48 -22.48
C SER A 441 18.15 0.81 -22.96
N ALA A 442 16.96 1.10 -22.40
CA ALA A 442 16.17 2.29 -22.75
C ALA A 442 16.84 3.61 -22.33
N MET A 443 17.46 3.65 -21.15
CA MET A 443 18.16 4.84 -20.64
C MET A 443 19.42 5.22 -21.44
N ASN A 444 20.01 4.27 -22.19
CA ASN A 444 21.20 4.52 -23.00
C ASN A 444 20.86 5.01 -24.42
N LYS A 445 19.70 4.65 -24.98
CA LYS A 445 19.23 5.19 -26.28
C LYS A 445 18.85 6.67 -26.15
N THR A 446 18.05 7.03 -25.13
CA THR A 446 17.46 8.37 -24.98
C THR A 446 18.51 9.48 -24.77
N LYS A 447 19.63 9.19 -24.11
CA LYS A 447 20.72 10.17 -23.89
C LYS A 447 21.44 10.62 -25.17
N ASN A 448 21.42 9.83 -26.25
CA ASN A 448 22.18 10.14 -27.46
C ASN A 448 21.48 11.15 -28.40
N ASN A 449 20.18 11.40 -28.23
CA ASN A 449 19.44 12.36 -29.05
C ASN A 449 19.41 13.79 -28.49
N SER A 450 19.97 14.04 -27.29
CA SER A 450 19.89 15.35 -26.62
C SER A 450 21.06 16.32 -26.90
N THR A 451 21.73 16.23 -28.06
CA THR A 451 22.79 17.20 -28.44
C THR A 451 22.85 17.52 -29.94
N LYS A 452 22.09 18.54 -30.40
CA LYS A 452 22.52 19.55 -31.42
C LYS A 452 21.43 20.59 -31.74
N VAL A 453 21.19 21.53 -30.83
CA VAL A 453 20.70 22.87 -31.20
C VAL A 453 21.70 23.89 -30.63
N LYS A 454 22.63 24.36 -31.47
CA LYS A 454 23.58 25.41 -31.07
C LYS A 454 22.87 26.76 -31.06
N GLN A 455 22.68 27.34 -29.88
CA GLN A 455 22.34 28.76 -29.77
C GLN A 455 23.50 29.62 -30.28
N SER A 456 23.35 30.22 -31.45
CA SER A 456 24.26 31.26 -31.96
C SER A 456 23.85 32.63 -31.40
N VAL A 457 24.20 32.90 -30.13
CA VAL A 457 24.03 34.24 -29.55
C VAL A 457 25.06 35.17 -30.17
N ASN A 458 24.60 36.17 -30.94
CA ASN A 458 25.46 37.23 -31.47
C ASN A 458 24.90 38.59 -31.03
N ARG A 459 25.51 39.20 -30.02
CA ARG A 459 25.21 40.58 -29.62
C ARG A 459 25.75 41.54 -30.67
N ARG A 460 24.91 42.45 -31.18
CA ARG A 460 25.34 43.80 -31.55
C ARG A 460 24.37 44.83 -31.00
N VAL A 461 24.92 45.99 -30.64
CA VAL A 461 24.22 47.13 -30.05
C VAL A 461 24.31 48.28 -31.03
N SER A 462 23.18 48.91 -31.33
CA SER A 462 23.10 50.25 -31.91
C SER A 462 21.67 50.78 -31.77
N ASN A 463 21.53 52.02 -31.33
CA ASN A 463 20.25 52.74 -31.26
C ASN A 463 19.80 53.16 -32.67
N ASP A 464 18.52 53.50 -32.84
CA ASP A 464 18.17 54.90 -33.17
C ASP A 464 16.68 55.22 -32.88
N GLU A 465 16.33 56.52 -32.91
CA GLU A 465 14.96 57.05 -32.70
C GLU A 465 14.22 57.30 -34.03
N GLY A 466 12.88 57.24 -34.07
CA GLY A 466 12.13 57.39 -35.35
C GLY A 466 10.61 57.55 -35.27
N LYS A 467 10.13 58.77 -35.06
CA LYS A 467 8.72 59.21 -34.92
C LYS A 467 7.71 58.75 -36.00
N THR A 468 6.55 58.27 -35.54
CA THR A 468 5.16 58.55 -36.02
C THR A 468 4.80 58.61 -37.52
N THR A 469 3.79 57.85 -37.93
CA THR A 469 2.56 58.40 -38.59
C THR A 469 1.38 57.40 -38.53
N ASP A 470 0.22 57.76 -39.08
CA ASP A 470 -1.11 57.32 -38.61
C ASP A 470 -1.99 56.71 -39.73
N LYS A 471 -2.96 55.82 -39.38
CA LYS A 471 -4.05 55.23 -40.22
C LYS A 471 -3.62 54.38 -41.45
N LYS A 472 -4.12 53.16 -41.68
CA LYS A 472 -5.50 52.63 -41.57
C LYS A 472 -5.51 51.09 -41.52
N SER A 473 -6.58 50.48 -40.99
CA SER A 473 -6.82 49.02 -41.00
C SER A 473 -8.22 48.68 -41.53
N PRO A 474 -8.42 47.49 -42.13
CA PRO A 474 -9.66 46.73 -42.05
C PRO A 474 -9.52 45.59 -41.02
N THR A 475 -10.62 45.21 -40.35
CA THR A 475 -10.59 44.36 -39.16
C THR A 475 -11.26 43.00 -39.40
N ILE A 476 -10.62 41.91 -38.97
CA ILE A 476 -11.29 40.61 -38.73
C ILE A 476 -10.87 40.11 -37.34
N ASN A 477 -11.85 39.80 -36.50
CA ASN A 477 -11.65 39.20 -35.18
C ASN A 477 -11.66 37.67 -35.27
N LEU A 478 -10.73 37.00 -34.59
CA LEU A 478 -10.79 35.57 -34.31
C LEU A 478 -10.71 35.35 -32.80
N ASN A 479 -11.85 35.02 -32.18
CA ASN A 479 -11.91 34.70 -30.76
C ASN A 479 -13.18 33.89 -30.43
N ARG A 480 -13.06 32.56 -30.28
CA ARG A 480 -14.03 31.70 -29.55
C ARG A 480 -13.50 30.28 -29.36
N ARG A 481 -13.67 29.74 -28.16
CA ARG A 481 -13.59 28.30 -27.86
C ARG A 481 -14.97 27.65 -28.04
N PRO A 482 -15.05 26.32 -28.22
CA PRO A 482 -16.21 25.55 -27.80
C PRO A 482 -16.10 25.15 -26.32
N THR A 483 -17.21 25.26 -25.60
CA THR A 483 -17.49 24.51 -24.37
C THR A 483 -18.73 23.66 -24.64
N PHE A 484 -18.73 22.38 -24.26
CA PHE A 484 -19.88 21.50 -24.46
C PHE A 484 -20.73 21.39 -23.19
N SER A 485 -22.05 21.33 -23.39
CA SER A 485 -23.05 21.07 -22.36
C SER A 485 -24.05 20.07 -22.92
N SER A 486 -24.52 19.13 -22.10
CA SER A 486 -25.26 17.95 -22.54
C SER A 486 -26.64 17.86 -21.88
N THR A 487 -27.64 18.51 -22.50
CA THR A 487 -29.06 18.26 -22.24
C THR A 487 -29.90 18.46 -23.51
N LEU A 488 -30.46 17.40 -24.08
CA LEU A 488 -31.91 17.17 -24.02
C LEU A 488 -32.30 15.76 -24.50
N SER A 489 -33.56 15.40 -24.24
CA SER A 489 -34.23 14.15 -24.59
C SER A 489 -35.00 14.21 -25.91
N GLY A 490 -35.33 13.03 -26.47
CA GLY A 490 -36.70 12.81 -26.96
C GLY A 490 -36.89 12.50 -28.46
N SER A 491 -37.07 11.22 -28.74
CA SER A 491 -37.96 10.60 -29.75
C SER A 491 -38.56 11.45 -30.89
N ILE A 492 -38.27 11.07 -32.13
CA ILE A 492 -39.17 11.22 -33.29
C ILE A 492 -39.33 9.86 -33.99
N THR A 493 -40.50 9.61 -34.57
CA THR A 493 -40.96 8.30 -35.06
C THR A 493 -41.12 8.22 -36.58
N SER A 494 -41.04 6.98 -37.10
CA SER A 494 -41.88 6.43 -38.19
C SER A 494 -41.53 6.64 -39.68
N LEU A 495 -41.54 5.49 -40.41
CA LEU A 495 -41.87 5.28 -41.83
C LEU A 495 -40.81 5.72 -42.89
N ASN A 496 -40.61 5.05 -44.04
CA ASN A 496 -41.27 3.85 -44.60
C ASN A 496 -40.45 3.12 -45.72
N SER A 497 -40.48 1.77 -45.77
CA SER A 497 -40.30 0.91 -46.98
C SER A 497 -38.96 1.01 -47.80
N ILE A 498 -38.50 0.07 -48.64
CA ILE A 498 -39.11 -1.00 -49.48
C ILE A 498 -38.28 -2.32 -49.43
N SER A 499 -38.92 -3.43 -49.80
CA SER A 499 -38.50 -4.84 -49.82
C SER A 499 -37.25 -5.26 -50.63
N SER A 500 -36.70 -6.44 -50.29
CA SER A 500 -36.79 -7.63 -51.18
C SER A 500 -36.85 -8.96 -50.36
N ARG A 501 -37.06 -10.13 -50.99
CA ARG A 501 -37.55 -11.38 -50.35
C ARG A 501 -36.67 -12.62 -50.58
N SER A 502 -36.66 -13.55 -49.61
CA SER A 502 -36.75 -15.01 -49.83
C SER A 502 -37.46 -15.69 -48.63
N ARG A 503 -37.67 -17.02 -48.61
CA ARG A 503 -38.68 -17.73 -47.77
C ARG A 503 -38.16 -19.01 -47.08
N ALA A 504 -38.55 -19.21 -45.80
CA ALA A 504 -39.11 -20.42 -45.14
C ALA A 504 -39.05 -20.22 -43.59
N SER A 505 -40.09 -20.25 -42.73
CA SER A 505 -41.09 -21.29 -42.35
C SER A 505 -40.49 -22.60 -41.83
N SER A 506 -40.76 -23.16 -40.63
CA SER A 506 -41.56 -22.82 -39.40
C SER A 506 -41.30 -23.96 -38.36
N THR A 507 -41.62 -23.98 -37.04
CA THR A 507 -42.60 -23.34 -36.10
C THR A 507 -41.89 -22.61 -34.92
N HIS A 508 -42.48 -21.94 -33.90
CA HIS A 508 -43.75 -21.90 -33.12
C HIS A 508 -43.76 -22.68 -31.77
N GLU A 509 -44.36 -22.07 -30.73
CA GLU A 509 -44.67 -22.53 -29.35
C GLU A 509 -43.59 -22.48 -28.23
N ASP A 510 -43.62 -21.38 -27.45
CA ASP A 510 -43.41 -21.33 -25.97
C ASP A 510 -44.66 -21.94 -25.27
N PRO A 511 -44.66 -22.47 -24.01
CA PRO A 511 -44.67 -21.57 -22.83
C PRO A 511 -44.25 -22.10 -21.42
N SER A 512 -44.04 -21.10 -20.54
CA SER A 512 -44.18 -21.04 -19.06
C SER A 512 -44.50 -22.26 -18.18
N SER A 513 -43.64 -22.46 -17.17
CA SER A 513 -43.92 -22.78 -15.75
C SER A 513 -45.06 -23.71 -15.29
N THR A 514 -44.73 -24.69 -14.43
CA THR A 514 -45.42 -24.91 -13.13
C THR A 514 -44.61 -25.80 -12.17
N SER A 515 -45.09 -25.96 -10.95
CA SER A 515 -44.45 -26.70 -9.85
C SER A 515 -45.02 -28.11 -9.66
N SER A 516 -44.27 -29.00 -8.99
CA SER A 516 -44.75 -29.77 -7.81
C SER A 516 -43.70 -30.77 -7.32
N SER A 517 -43.90 -31.31 -6.12
CA SER A 517 -43.02 -32.28 -5.46
C SER A 517 -43.71 -33.63 -5.29
N SER A 518 -42.94 -34.72 -5.32
CA SER A 518 -43.34 -36.04 -4.81
C SER A 518 -42.11 -36.78 -4.24
N ALA A 519 -42.32 -37.87 -3.50
CA ALA A 519 -41.32 -38.46 -2.62
C ALA A 519 -41.38 -40.00 -2.58
N SER A 520 -40.60 -40.62 -1.68
CA SER A 520 -40.63 -42.04 -1.23
C SER A 520 -39.90 -43.07 -2.14
N LEU A 521 -39.39 -44.22 -1.65
CA LEU A 521 -38.92 -44.65 -0.31
C LEU A 521 -38.14 -45.99 -0.41
N SER A 522 -37.23 -46.26 0.54
CA SER A 522 -36.58 -47.57 0.83
C SER A 522 -35.67 -48.16 -0.26
N SER A 523 -34.70 -49.05 0.00
CA SER A 523 -34.25 -49.76 1.23
C SER A 523 -32.69 -49.72 1.31
N ASN A 524 -31.88 -50.52 2.04
CA ASN A 524 -32.03 -51.79 2.75
C ASN A 524 -31.06 -51.90 3.98
N SER A 525 -30.41 -53.05 4.22
CA SER A 525 -29.53 -53.39 5.37
C SER A 525 -28.55 -54.53 4.95
N PRO A 526 -27.78 -55.24 5.82
CA PRO A 526 -27.46 -55.13 7.26
C PRO A 526 -26.05 -54.51 7.48
N SER A 527 -25.42 -54.45 8.67
CA SER A 527 -25.62 -55.02 10.03
C SER A 527 -25.09 -54.02 11.09
N GLN A 528 -24.94 -54.22 12.42
CA GLN A 528 -25.31 -55.16 13.52
C GLN A 528 -25.14 -54.32 14.84
N HIS A 529 -25.36 -54.70 16.11
CA HIS A 529 -25.62 -55.97 16.81
C HIS A 529 -26.47 -55.71 18.10
N GLN A 530 -27.14 -56.77 18.58
CA GLN A 530 -27.74 -57.03 19.91
C GLN A 530 -27.52 -56.02 21.08
N THR A 531 -28.57 -55.32 21.57
CA THR A 531 -29.56 -55.65 22.66
C THR A 531 -29.09 -55.33 24.10
N ILE A 532 -29.92 -54.87 25.05
CA ILE A 532 -31.12 -55.51 25.67
C ILE A 532 -32.13 -54.49 26.29
N SER A 533 -33.44 -54.78 26.16
CA SER A 533 -34.65 -54.39 26.98
C SER A 533 -34.84 -52.93 27.51
N ALA A 534 -35.93 -52.21 27.19
CA ALA A 534 -37.28 -52.24 27.84
C ALA A 534 -37.48 -51.09 28.88
N LEU A 535 -38.68 -50.51 29.11
CA LEU A 535 -40.01 -50.66 28.50
C LEU A 535 -40.87 -49.38 28.71
N ASN A 536 -41.58 -48.95 27.65
CA ASN A 536 -42.90 -48.30 27.58
C ASN A 536 -43.39 -47.09 28.43
N ASP A 537 -44.02 -46.17 27.67
CA ASP A 537 -45.34 -45.52 27.90
C ASP A 537 -45.52 -44.43 29.01
N ARG A 538 -46.33 -43.35 28.82
CA ARG A 538 -47.03 -42.81 27.63
C ARG A 538 -47.54 -41.35 27.83
N ASN A 539 -47.85 -40.69 26.70
CA ASN A 539 -48.92 -39.68 26.49
C ASN A 539 -48.86 -38.30 27.22
N THR A 540 -49.31 -37.17 26.65
CA THR A 540 -49.58 -36.75 25.24
C THR A 540 -49.74 -35.22 25.12
N VAL A 541 -49.26 -34.64 24.00
CA VAL A 541 -49.86 -33.54 23.20
C VAL A 541 -50.41 -32.28 23.90
N THR A 542 -49.82 -31.10 23.62
CA THR A 542 -50.50 -29.97 22.94
C THR A 542 -49.55 -28.86 22.45
N ASN A 543 -50.04 -28.00 21.56
CA ASN A 543 -49.31 -26.99 20.77
C ASN A 543 -49.15 -25.62 21.48
N THR A 544 -48.51 -24.70 20.72
CA THR A 544 -48.54 -23.22 20.77
C THR A 544 -47.57 -22.47 21.68
N THR A 545 -46.81 -21.57 21.04
CA THR A 545 -46.30 -20.32 21.63
C THR A 545 -47.43 -19.28 21.66
N PRO A 546 -47.37 -18.29 22.56
CA PRO A 546 -46.98 -16.96 22.08
C PRO A 546 -46.14 -16.12 23.08
N PHE A 547 -45.64 -14.98 22.60
CA PHE A 547 -44.98 -13.91 23.38
C PHE A 547 -45.93 -13.24 24.40
N VAL A 548 -45.44 -12.94 25.62
CA VAL A 548 -45.80 -11.75 26.43
C VAL A 548 -44.59 -11.28 27.25
N ASP A 549 -44.46 -9.96 27.45
CA ASP A 549 -43.47 -9.24 28.30
C ASP A 549 -43.15 -9.84 29.68
N ARG A 550 -41.89 -9.64 30.10
CA ARG A 550 -41.57 -9.14 31.46
C ARG A 550 -40.41 -8.13 31.47
N ARG A 551 -40.74 -6.85 31.67
CA ARG A 551 -39.78 -5.84 32.17
C ARG A 551 -39.77 -5.83 33.70
N LYS A 552 -38.59 -5.97 34.33
CA LYS A 552 -38.00 -5.05 35.35
C LYS A 552 -37.08 -5.74 36.37
N THR A 553 -36.04 -4.99 36.75
CA THR A 553 -35.32 -4.98 38.04
C THR A 553 -34.79 -6.28 38.66
N VAL A 554 -33.46 -6.41 38.67
CA VAL A 554 -32.67 -6.19 39.90
C VAL A 554 -31.51 -5.25 39.56
N GLY A 555 -31.13 -4.33 40.47
CA GLY A 555 -29.94 -3.49 40.32
C GLY A 555 -28.92 -3.80 41.41
N GLY A 556 -27.66 -4.05 41.03
CA GLY A 556 -26.58 -4.39 41.96
C GLY A 556 -25.49 -3.31 42.00
N LYS A 557 -25.47 -2.49 43.06
CA LYS A 557 -24.31 -1.64 43.38
C LYS A 557 -23.31 -2.45 44.20
N ILE A 558 -22.11 -2.69 43.67
CA ILE A 558 -21.01 -3.28 44.45
C ILE A 558 -20.33 -2.17 45.27
N LYS A 559 -20.17 -2.40 46.58
CA LYS A 559 -19.41 -1.52 47.49
C LYS A 559 -17.92 -1.92 47.51
N PRO A 560 -16.99 -0.99 47.78
CA PRO A 560 -15.59 -1.33 48.02
C PRO A 560 -15.42 -2.13 49.32
N PHE A 561 -14.38 -2.96 49.36
CA PHE A 561 -13.98 -3.80 50.48
C PHE A 561 -13.15 -3.01 51.51
N VAL A 562 -13.28 -3.34 52.80
CA VAL A 562 -12.55 -2.69 53.91
C VAL A 562 -12.02 -3.78 54.86
N PRO A 563 -10.72 -3.74 55.21
CA PRO A 563 -10.18 -4.36 56.41
C PRO A 563 -9.84 -3.28 57.46
N ASP A 564 -10.57 -3.26 58.57
CA ASP A 564 -10.14 -2.59 59.80
C ASP A 564 -9.02 -3.40 60.47
N PHE A 565 -8.09 -2.72 61.16
CA PHE A 565 -7.72 -3.06 62.54
C PHE A 565 -6.99 -1.88 63.21
N ASN A 566 -7.30 -1.65 64.50
CA ASN A 566 -6.85 -0.48 65.27
C ASN A 566 -5.40 -0.59 65.77
N ASN A 567 -4.72 0.54 65.97
CA ASN A 567 -4.45 1.04 67.33
C ASN A 567 -3.78 2.43 67.42
N ASP A 568 -4.45 3.32 68.17
CA ASP A 568 -3.92 4.25 69.19
C ASP A 568 -2.82 5.32 68.92
N LYS A 569 -3.21 6.58 69.24
CA LYS A 569 -2.44 7.62 70.01
C LYS A 569 -1.21 8.30 69.33
N GLU A 570 -0.91 9.59 69.55
CA GLU A 570 -1.64 10.71 70.20
C GLU A 570 -1.13 12.10 69.71
N ARG A 571 -1.94 13.15 69.97
CA ARG A 571 -1.58 14.57 70.24
C ARG A 571 -0.63 15.39 69.32
N ARG A 572 -1.26 16.40 68.69
CA ARG A 572 -1.01 17.86 68.83
C ARG A 572 0.40 18.47 68.58
N SER A 573 0.40 19.40 67.59
CA SER A 573 0.70 20.85 67.72
C SER A 573 2.07 21.47 67.32
N THR A 574 1.92 22.61 66.62
CA THR A 574 2.76 23.84 66.59
C THR A 574 4.16 23.89 65.95
N LYS A 575 4.21 24.62 64.82
CA LYS A 575 5.06 25.80 64.50
C LYS A 575 6.58 25.66 64.25
N ASN A 576 6.98 26.42 63.21
CA ASN A 576 8.20 27.23 63.07
C ASN A 576 9.57 26.60 62.68
N SER A 577 9.91 26.83 61.40
CA SER A 577 11.11 27.54 60.90
C SER A 577 12.54 27.00 61.11
N ASN A 578 13.24 26.93 59.96
CA ASN A 578 14.64 27.31 59.73
C ASN A 578 15.79 26.60 60.49
N GLY A 579 16.64 25.91 59.71
CA GLY A 579 17.88 26.58 59.30
C GLY A 579 19.23 26.10 59.88
N LYS A 580 19.79 25.06 59.26
CA LYS A 580 21.25 24.82 59.00
C LYS A 580 22.25 24.78 60.19
N ASN A 581 22.97 23.65 60.23
CA ASN A 581 24.36 23.48 60.67
C ASN A 581 24.65 23.71 62.18
N SER A 582 25.48 22.89 62.85
CA SER A 582 26.70 22.23 62.38
C SER A 582 26.86 20.78 62.88
N SER A 583 28.04 20.18 62.64
CA SER A 583 28.37 18.76 62.88
C SER A 583 29.28 18.56 64.09
N LEU A 584 29.34 17.31 64.61
CA LEU A 584 30.58 16.47 64.66
C LEU A 584 30.43 15.17 65.49
N ILE A 585 31.06 14.08 64.99
CA ILE A 585 31.70 12.96 65.75
C ILE A 585 30.79 11.94 66.50
N LYS A 586 30.98 10.60 66.44
CA LYS A 586 31.71 9.63 65.56
C LYS A 586 31.31 8.17 65.92
N ARG A 587 31.83 7.19 65.15
CA ARG A 587 31.73 5.69 65.29
C ARG A 587 30.42 5.06 64.73
N SER A 588 30.43 3.87 64.10
CA SER A 588 31.54 3.00 63.66
C SER A 588 31.23 2.27 62.33
N VAL A 589 32.25 1.60 61.77
CA VAL A 589 32.30 1.02 60.40
C VAL A 589 31.72 -0.40 60.30
N VAL A 590 30.86 -0.63 59.30
CA VAL A 590 30.86 -1.80 58.38
C VAL A 590 30.23 -1.36 57.04
N PRO A 591 30.39 -2.10 55.91
CA PRO A 591 30.49 -1.46 54.60
C PRO A 591 29.15 -1.01 53.99
N VAL A 592 29.23 0.10 53.25
CA VAL A 592 28.19 0.49 52.29
C VAL A 592 28.08 -0.60 51.22
N LEU A 593 26.92 -1.26 51.15
CA LEU A 593 26.51 -1.90 49.90
C LEU A 593 26.40 -0.78 48.86
N THR A 594 27.39 -0.70 47.99
CA THR A 594 27.39 0.24 46.88
C THR A 594 26.18 -0.06 46.03
N VAL A 595 25.21 0.86 46.04
CA VAL A 595 24.39 1.10 44.86
C VAL A 595 25.40 1.39 43.75
N GLN A 596 25.69 0.36 42.96
CA GLN A 596 26.48 0.53 41.75
C GLN A 596 25.81 1.67 41.00
N LYS A 597 26.57 2.74 40.71
CA LYS A 597 26.09 3.75 39.76
C LYS A 597 25.74 2.98 38.50
N ARG A 598 24.44 2.74 38.28
CA ARG A 598 23.94 2.24 37.00
C ARG A 598 24.58 3.18 36.00
N LYS A 599 25.34 2.62 35.05
CA LYS A 599 25.82 3.40 33.91
C LYS A 599 24.54 3.86 33.21
N SER A 600 24.10 5.07 33.53
CA SER A 600 23.00 5.73 32.85
C SER A 600 23.39 5.71 31.39
N LEU A 601 22.67 4.92 30.59
CA LEU A 601 22.90 4.85 29.17
C LEU A 601 22.76 6.28 28.67
N HIS A 602 23.85 6.81 28.13
CA HIS A 602 23.91 8.22 27.79
C HIS A 602 23.10 8.40 26.52
N LEU A 603 21.79 8.60 26.71
CA LEU A 603 20.85 8.95 25.65
C LEU A 603 21.46 10.12 24.88
N THR A 604 21.62 9.96 23.58
CA THR A 604 22.10 11.04 22.71
C THR A 604 21.10 12.19 22.82
N ILE A 605 21.49 13.27 23.51
CA ILE A 605 20.71 14.50 23.52
C ILE A 605 21.05 15.23 22.23
N ILE A 606 20.06 15.35 21.35
CA ILE A 606 20.16 16.06 20.09
C ILE A 606 19.71 17.50 20.31
N SER A 607 20.52 18.47 19.90
CA SER A 607 20.16 19.89 20.02
C SER A 607 19.01 20.21 19.08
N PRO A 608 17.99 21.03 19.46
CA PRO A 608 16.87 21.35 18.58
C PRO A 608 17.28 21.85 17.18
N GLY A 609 18.33 22.67 17.08
CA GLY A 609 18.86 23.16 15.80
C GLY A 609 19.53 22.11 14.90
N GLN A 610 19.73 20.88 15.37
CA GLN A 610 20.19 19.73 14.57
C GLN A 610 19.03 18.97 13.92
N ILE A 611 17.79 19.30 14.24
CA ILE A 611 16.58 18.65 13.72
C ILE A 611 15.82 19.61 12.82
N GLN A 612 15.59 19.18 11.59
CA GLN A 612 14.75 19.84 10.62
C GLN A 612 13.51 18.96 10.37
N GLN A 613 12.47 19.16 11.18
CA GLN A 613 11.17 18.51 11.04
C GLN A 613 10.55 18.84 9.66
N THR A 614 9.91 17.86 9.02
CA THR A 614 9.29 18.01 7.70
C THR A 614 7.78 17.72 7.68
N ALA A 615 7.33 16.65 7.03
CA ALA A 615 5.91 16.31 6.91
C ALA A 615 5.39 15.57 8.15
N LYS A 616 4.08 15.62 8.43
CA LYS A 616 3.48 14.71 9.42
C LYS A 616 3.24 13.35 8.78
N LEU A 617 3.81 12.29 9.35
CA LEU A 617 3.66 10.90 8.92
C LEU A 617 2.41 10.24 9.56
N GLY A 618 2.10 10.58 10.80
CA GLY A 618 0.97 9.98 11.51
C GLY A 618 0.71 10.57 12.90
N GLU A 619 -0.24 9.97 13.61
CA GLU A 619 -0.62 10.30 14.98
C GLU A 619 -1.16 9.04 15.67
N GLY A 620 -0.73 8.81 16.92
CA GLY A 620 -1.14 7.68 17.75
C GLY A 620 -1.32 8.12 19.21
N GLU A 621 -1.65 7.18 20.10
CA GLU A 621 -1.94 7.49 21.52
C GLU A 621 -0.78 8.22 22.23
N PHE A 622 0.46 7.89 21.87
CA PHE A 622 1.66 8.47 22.49
C PHE A 622 2.11 9.82 21.88
N GLY A 623 1.50 10.28 20.79
CA GLY A 623 1.83 11.56 20.16
C GLY A 623 1.79 11.58 18.63
N GLU A 624 2.40 12.60 18.04
CA GLU A 624 2.51 12.77 16.58
C GLU A 624 3.84 12.25 16.06
N VAL A 625 3.83 11.64 14.88
CA VAL A 625 5.05 11.23 14.17
C VAL A 625 5.23 12.11 12.95
N TYR A 626 6.38 12.75 12.85
CA TYR A 626 6.80 13.55 11.70
C TYR A 626 7.98 12.89 10.99
N GLU A 627 8.12 13.15 9.70
CA GLU A 627 9.37 13.03 8.97
C GLU A 627 10.31 14.19 9.40
N GLY A 628 11.61 14.04 9.17
CA GLY A 628 12.55 15.15 9.21
C GLY A 628 13.96 14.75 8.79
N PHE A 629 14.89 15.67 8.99
CA PHE A 629 16.32 15.45 8.82
C PHE A 629 17.09 15.72 10.12
N TYR A 630 17.95 14.79 10.51
CA TYR A 630 18.91 14.93 11.60
C TYR A 630 20.31 15.25 11.05
N ARG A 631 20.97 16.26 11.62
CA ARG A 631 22.33 16.68 11.28
C ARG A 631 23.28 16.43 12.46
N GLU A 632 24.06 15.36 12.36
CA GLU A 632 25.13 15.06 13.34
C GLU A 632 26.21 16.17 13.35
N ASP A 633 26.51 16.74 12.17
CA ASP A 633 27.29 17.98 12.00
C ASP A 633 26.45 19.02 11.23
N LEU A 634 26.32 20.23 11.77
CA LEU A 634 25.59 21.35 11.15
C LEU A 634 26.28 21.88 9.89
N ASN A 635 27.59 21.63 9.72
CA ASN A 635 28.34 22.00 8.52
C ASN A 635 28.11 21.03 7.35
N ASN A 636 27.50 19.86 7.60
CA ASN A 636 27.14 18.91 6.55
C ASN A 636 25.85 19.37 5.84
N PRO A 637 25.87 19.61 4.51
CA PRO A 637 24.66 19.97 3.77
C PRO A 637 23.65 18.81 3.63
N VAL A 638 24.06 17.56 3.87
CA VAL A 638 23.21 16.36 3.78
C VAL A 638 22.83 15.87 5.18
N GLY A 639 21.57 16.05 5.55
CA GLY A 639 21.00 15.46 6.77
C GLY A 639 20.56 14.00 6.58
N ILE A 640 20.56 13.24 7.67
CA ILE A 640 20.04 11.86 7.73
C ILE A 640 18.51 11.93 7.79
N PRO A 641 17.75 11.25 6.91
CA PRO A 641 16.30 11.15 7.01
C PRO A 641 15.89 10.40 8.29
N VAL A 642 14.97 10.98 9.07
CA VAL A 642 14.53 10.47 10.38
C VAL A 642 13.02 10.57 10.52
N ALA A 643 12.44 9.73 11.39
CA ALA A 643 11.12 9.98 11.94
C ALA A 643 11.26 10.58 13.36
N ILE A 644 10.35 11.47 13.72
CA ILE A 644 10.37 12.30 14.92
C ILE A 644 9.05 12.11 15.65
N LYS A 645 9.04 11.29 16.71
CA LYS A 645 7.88 11.04 17.58
C LYS A 645 7.84 12.15 18.65
N ILE A 646 6.87 13.05 18.57
CA ILE A 646 6.70 14.20 19.47
C ILE A 646 5.63 13.87 20.52
N LEU A 647 6.00 13.96 21.79
CA LEU A 647 5.10 13.69 22.91
C LEU A 647 4.00 14.76 23.00
N LYS A 648 2.72 14.34 23.03
CA LYS A 648 1.57 15.26 23.16
C LYS A 648 1.08 15.45 24.60
N ASP A 649 1.16 14.41 25.43
CA ASP A 649 0.78 14.50 26.84
C ASP A 649 2.02 14.78 27.69
N TYR A 650 2.02 15.95 28.34
CA TYR A 650 3.08 16.37 29.26
C TYR A 650 2.82 15.92 30.71
N SER A 651 1.84 15.04 30.95
CA SER A 651 1.65 14.40 32.25
C SER A 651 2.91 13.68 32.71
N TYR A 652 3.10 13.65 34.03
CA TYR A 652 4.25 12.99 34.63
C TYR A 652 4.34 11.49 34.31
N SER A 653 3.22 10.81 34.01
CA SER A 653 3.27 9.42 33.53
C SER A 653 3.77 9.37 32.09
N ALA A 654 3.13 10.10 31.16
CA ALA A 654 3.49 10.06 29.75
C ALA A 654 4.96 10.47 29.51
N LYS A 655 5.46 11.53 30.17
CA LYS A 655 6.88 11.92 30.11
C LYS A 655 7.82 10.83 30.65
N LYS A 656 7.40 10.07 31.67
CA LYS A 656 8.16 8.95 32.28
C LYS A 656 8.06 7.64 31.49
N ASP A 657 6.99 7.44 30.73
CA ASP A 657 6.80 6.29 29.84
C ASP A 657 7.57 6.52 28.52
N PHE A 658 7.48 7.71 27.93
CA PHE A 658 8.26 8.15 26.76
C PHE A 658 9.79 8.08 26.98
N LEU A 659 10.30 8.58 28.10
CA LEU A 659 11.73 8.48 28.41
C LEU A 659 12.19 7.02 28.60
N ARG A 660 11.30 6.12 29.06
CA ARG A 660 11.60 4.70 29.21
C ARG A 660 11.62 3.97 27.87
N GLU A 661 10.72 4.33 26.96
CA GLU A 661 10.77 3.87 25.56
C GLU A 661 12.14 4.20 24.95
N ALA A 662 12.60 5.46 25.09
CA ALA A 662 13.92 5.88 24.63
C ALA A 662 15.08 5.13 25.33
N GLU A 663 15.06 4.99 26.66
CA GLU A 663 16.07 4.22 27.41
C GLU A 663 16.14 2.75 26.95
N HIS A 664 14.99 2.14 26.64
CA HIS A 664 14.93 0.77 26.14
C HIS A 664 15.52 0.68 24.72
N MET A 665 15.05 1.52 23.78
CA MET A 665 15.55 1.55 22.40
C MET A 665 17.06 1.80 22.33
N ALA A 666 17.61 2.67 23.19
CA ALA A 666 19.05 2.92 23.28
C ALA A 666 19.91 1.68 23.67
N THR A 667 19.30 0.60 24.16
CA THR A 667 19.98 -0.69 24.46
C THR A 667 19.80 -1.76 23.40
N LEU A 668 18.94 -1.51 22.40
CA LEU A 668 18.60 -2.43 21.33
C LEU A 668 19.45 -2.10 20.10
N ASN A 669 20.07 -3.12 19.52
CA ASN A 669 20.77 -3.03 18.25
C ASN A 669 20.57 -4.36 17.52
N HIS A 670 19.62 -4.36 16.59
CA HIS A 670 19.19 -5.54 15.84
C HIS A 670 18.61 -5.11 14.49
N HIS A 671 18.80 -5.91 13.44
CA HIS A 671 18.35 -5.55 12.09
C HIS A 671 16.82 -5.41 11.98
N CYS A 672 16.07 -6.29 12.64
CA CYS A 672 14.60 -6.23 12.75
C CYS A 672 14.05 -5.33 13.88
N ILE A 673 14.80 -4.33 14.39
CA ILE A 673 14.32 -3.39 15.41
C ILE A 673 14.61 -1.95 14.97
N CYS A 674 13.66 -1.03 15.17
CA CYS A 674 13.84 0.37 14.83
C CYS A 674 14.94 1.04 15.69
N THR A 675 15.85 1.73 15.00
CA THR A 675 17.01 2.42 15.57
C THR A 675 16.62 3.77 16.15
N LEU A 676 17.04 4.05 17.39
CA LEU A 676 17.00 5.37 18.00
C LEU A 676 18.33 6.10 17.74
N TYR A 677 18.29 7.30 17.15
CA TYR A 677 19.44 8.19 17.05
C TYR A 677 19.65 9.00 18.34
N GLY A 678 18.55 9.49 18.94
CA GLY A 678 18.57 10.25 20.17
C GLY A 678 17.22 10.84 20.56
N ILE A 679 17.21 11.66 21.61
CA ILE A 679 16.07 12.46 22.04
C ILE A 679 16.40 13.95 21.95
N VAL A 680 15.41 14.78 21.63
CA VAL A 680 15.46 16.23 21.80
C VAL A 680 14.73 16.57 23.10
N ASP A 681 15.40 17.29 23.99
CA ASP A 681 14.82 17.89 25.18
C ASP A 681 14.92 19.42 25.02
N SER A 682 13.82 20.05 24.62
CA SER A 682 13.76 21.52 24.52
C SER A 682 13.29 22.12 25.85
N SER A 683 13.75 23.34 26.13
CA SER A 683 13.38 24.10 27.34
C SER A 683 11.88 24.41 27.46
N ASP A 684 11.15 24.31 26.34
CA ASP A 684 9.82 24.89 26.15
C ASP A 684 8.74 23.78 26.20
N ASP A 685 8.98 22.73 26.99
CA ASP A 685 8.20 21.49 27.07
C ASP A 685 7.81 20.94 25.67
N SER A 686 8.80 20.43 24.93
CA SER A 686 8.56 19.62 23.73
C SER A 686 9.61 18.52 23.57
N MET A 687 9.32 17.34 24.13
CA MET A 687 10.18 16.16 24.01
C MET A 687 9.94 15.43 22.68
N MET A 688 11.03 15.13 21.97
CA MET A 688 11.01 14.45 20.68
C MET A 688 11.93 13.24 20.68
N MET A 689 11.53 12.15 20.03
CA MET A 689 12.33 10.94 19.87
C MET A 689 12.68 10.76 18.39
N VAL A 690 13.97 10.72 18.09
CA VAL A 690 14.50 10.75 16.72
C VAL A 690 14.94 9.35 16.32
N ILE A 691 14.15 8.70 15.47
CA ILE A 691 14.29 7.30 15.06
C ILE A 691 14.50 7.19 13.54
N GLU A 692 14.81 6.00 13.02
CA GLU A 692 14.95 5.79 11.58
C GLU A 692 13.63 5.95 10.80
N LEU A 693 13.73 6.54 9.59
CA LEU A 693 12.60 6.77 8.71
C LEU A 693 12.31 5.56 7.83
N LEU A 694 11.10 4.99 7.96
CA LEU A 694 10.68 3.79 7.24
C LEU A 694 9.49 4.13 6.31
N LEU A 695 9.82 4.49 5.07
CA LEU A 695 8.92 5.16 4.12
C LEU A 695 7.72 4.31 3.65
N LEU A 696 7.76 2.99 3.79
CA LEU A 696 6.64 2.12 3.41
C LEU A 696 5.55 2.01 4.51
N GLY A 697 5.75 2.64 5.67
CA GLY A 697 4.75 2.73 6.74
C GLY A 697 4.61 1.45 7.57
N SER A 698 3.43 1.26 8.18
CA SER A 698 3.15 0.06 8.97
C SER A 698 2.87 -1.16 8.09
N MET A 699 3.15 -2.36 8.63
CA MET A 699 2.81 -3.61 7.98
C MET A 699 1.30 -3.77 7.84
N LEU A 700 0.49 -3.28 8.79
CA LEU A 700 -0.98 -3.29 8.69
C LEU A 700 -1.47 -2.49 7.46
N ASP A 701 -0.98 -1.26 7.30
CA ASP A 701 -1.24 -0.42 6.12
C ASP A 701 -0.77 -1.10 4.82
N TYR A 702 0.43 -1.68 4.86
CA TYR A 702 1.07 -2.27 3.69
C TYR A 702 0.36 -3.56 3.23
N LEU A 703 -0.04 -4.42 4.17
CA LEU A 703 -0.84 -5.62 3.93
C LEU A 703 -2.16 -5.29 3.23
N TRP A 704 -2.89 -4.29 3.72
CA TRP A 704 -4.16 -3.88 3.09
C TRP A 704 -3.96 -3.35 1.67
N LYS A 705 -3.04 -2.37 1.51
CA LYS A 705 -2.78 -1.70 0.22
C LYS A 705 -2.31 -2.68 -0.86
N ASN A 706 -1.62 -3.75 -0.47
CA ASN A 706 -0.98 -4.71 -1.38
C ASN A 706 -1.57 -6.13 -1.27
N LYS A 707 -2.84 -6.28 -0.84
CA LYS A 707 -3.52 -7.57 -0.56
C LYS A 707 -3.60 -8.56 -1.75
N HIS A 708 -3.27 -8.10 -2.95
CA HIS A 708 -3.23 -8.89 -4.18
C HIS A 708 -1.80 -9.21 -4.66
N SER A 709 -0.78 -8.46 -4.24
CA SER A 709 0.62 -8.62 -4.68
C SER A 709 1.54 -9.25 -3.63
N ILE A 710 1.11 -9.33 -2.36
CA ILE A 710 1.85 -10.02 -1.30
C ILE A 710 1.55 -11.54 -1.35
N GLY A 711 2.45 -12.30 -1.97
CA GLY A 711 2.43 -13.77 -1.94
C GLY A 711 2.84 -14.36 -0.59
N GLU A 712 2.43 -15.61 -0.32
CA GLU A 712 2.58 -16.28 0.98
C GLU A 712 4.04 -16.33 1.50
N ASN A 713 5.00 -16.61 0.62
CA ASN A 713 6.45 -16.63 0.92
C ASN A 713 6.93 -15.30 1.53
N ARG A 714 6.25 -14.19 1.23
CA ARG A 714 6.57 -12.87 1.77
C ARG A 714 6.10 -12.71 3.22
N LEU A 715 4.89 -13.18 3.52
CA LEU A 715 4.37 -13.28 4.89
C LEU A 715 5.26 -14.20 5.74
N LYS A 716 5.73 -15.32 5.16
CA LYS A 716 6.69 -16.26 5.77
C LYS A 716 8.02 -15.59 6.13
N LEU A 717 8.62 -14.82 5.21
CA LEU A 717 9.84 -14.03 5.45
C LEU A 717 9.67 -13.06 6.63
N TRP A 718 8.60 -12.26 6.61
CA TRP A 718 8.32 -11.27 7.64
C TRP A 718 8.06 -11.90 9.02
N ALA A 719 7.38 -13.04 9.07
CA ALA A 719 7.14 -13.79 10.31
C ALA A 719 8.46 -14.23 10.98
N SER A 720 9.43 -14.69 10.19
CA SER A 720 10.76 -15.05 10.66
C SER A 720 11.56 -13.84 11.17
N GLN A 721 11.49 -12.70 10.47
CA GLN A 721 12.10 -11.43 10.87
C GLN A 721 11.55 -10.89 12.20
N ILE A 722 10.23 -10.91 12.38
CA ILE A 722 9.59 -10.51 13.66
C ILE A 722 10.02 -11.46 14.79
N ALA A 723 10.06 -12.78 14.53
CA ALA A 723 10.48 -13.75 15.54
C ALA A 723 11.95 -13.57 15.97
N ASP A 724 12.87 -13.26 15.05
CA ASP A 724 14.28 -12.99 15.39
C ASP A 724 14.43 -11.72 16.25
N GLY A 725 13.76 -10.63 15.87
CA GLY A 725 13.74 -9.38 16.63
C GLY A 725 13.13 -9.56 18.03
N MET A 726 12.04 -10.30 18.16
CA MET A 726 11.44 -10.62 19.46
C MET A 726 12.30 -11.57 20.29
N ALA A 727 12.99 -12.53 19.66
CA ALA A 727 13.95 -13.39 20.36
C ALA A 727 15.16 -12.59 20.88
N TYR A 728 15.56 -11.52 20.17
CA TYR A 728 16.56 -10.57 20.68
C TYR A 728 16.04 -9.79 21.91
N MET A 729 14.78 -9.35 21.91
CA MET A 729 14.17 -8.68 23.08
C MET A 729 13.99 -9.61 24.29
N GLU A 730 13.57 -10.85 24.05
CA GLU A 730 13.51 -11.95 25.04
C GLU A 730 14.86 -12.13 25.73
N ARG A 731 15.96 -12.25 24.97
CA ARG A 731 17.34 -12.33 25.48
C ARG A 731 17.82 -11.06 26.21
N LYS A 732 17.17 -9.90 26.02
CA LYS A 732 17.45 -8.64 26.71
C LYS A 732 16.61 -8.43 27.97
N GLY A 733 15.69 -9.35 28.28
CA GLY A 733 14.76 -9.25 29.41
C GLY A 733 13.73 -8.13 29.25
N ILE A 734 13.36 -7.79 28.01
CA ILE A 734 12.39 -6.73 27.69
C ILE A 734 11.12 -7.37 27.13
N VAL A 735 9.97 -6.99 27.70
CA VAL A 735 8.63 -7.36 27.26
C VAL A 735 8.06 -6.19 26.46
N HIS A 736 7.58 -6.45 25.24
CA HIS A 736 7.09 -5.43 24.29
C HIS A 736 5.74 -4.85 24.72
N ARG A 737 4.80 -5.72 25.15
CA ARG A 737 3.45 -5.40 25.63
C ARG A 737 2.47 -4.80 24.61
N ASP A 738 2.89 -4.54 23.38
CA ASP A 738 1.99 -4.18 22.27
C ASP A 738 2.53 -4.65 20.91
N LEU A 739 2.79 -5.95 20.78
CA LEU A 739 3.21 -6.52 19.51
C LEU A 739 1.98 -6.76 18.61
N ALA A 740 1.87 -6.01 17.53
CA ALA A 740 0.76 -6.02 16.57
C ALA A 740 1.25 -5.58 15.17
N ALA A 741 0.53 -5.90 14.10
CA ALA A 741 0.96 -5.57 12.73
C ALA A 741 1.10 -4.05 12.46
N ARG A 742 0.37 -3.21 13.21
CA ARG A 742 0.53 -1.74 13.18
C ARG A 742 1.88 -1.24 13.74
N ASN A 743 2.50 -2.00 14.65
CA ASN A 743 3.77 -1.66 15.30
C ASN A 743 4.96 -2.41 14.65
N ILE A 744 4.72 -3.11 13.54
CA ILE A 744 5.77 -3.55 12.62
C ILE A 744 5.83 -2.54 11.47
N LEU A 745 7.02 -2.04 11.16
CA LEU A 745 7.26 -1.06 10.10
C LEU A 745 8.04 -1.68 8.94
N MET A 746 7.75 -1.22 7.73
CA MET A 746 8.29 -1.73 6.48
C MET A 746 9.51 -0.90 6.05
N GLN A 747 10.72 -1.49 6.03
CA GLN A 747 11.92 -0.84 5.49
C GLN A 747 12.02 -1.02 3.97
N SER A 748 11.69 -2.21 3.49
CA SER A 748 11.53 -2.55 2.08
C SER A 748 10.44 -3.63 1.96
N THR A 749 10.15 -4.10 0.75
CA THR A 749 9.36 -5.33 0.54
C THR A 749 9.93 -6.52 1.31
N ASP A 750 11.25 -6.58 1.50
CA ASP A 750 12.00 -7.76 1.95
C ASP A 750 12.53 -7.62 3.39
N GLN A 751 12.34 -6.47 4.05
CA GLN A 751 12.85 -6.19 5.39
C GLN A 751 11.85 -5.41 6.24
N VAL A 752 11.53 -5.95 7.42
CA VAL A 752 10.63 -5.33 8.40
C VAL A 752 11.35 -5.08 9.74
N LYS A 753 10.80 -4.16 10.54
CA LYS A 753 11.33 -3.76 11.86
C LYS A 753 10.23 -3.59 12.90
N ILE A 754 10.53 -3.99 14.13
CA ILE A 754 9.65 -3.81 15.31
C ILE A 754 9.80 -2.38 15.85
N SER A 755 8.69 -1.73 16.20
CA SER A 755 8.60 -0.34 16.65
C SER A 755 7.61 -0.13 17.80
N ASP A 756 7.47 1.13 18.25
CA ASP A 756 6.62 1.62 19.36
C ASP A 756 6.71 0.80 20.66
N PHE A 757 7.75 1.09 21.45
CA PHE A 757 8.00 0.44 22.73
C PHE A 757 7.37 1.19 23.90
N GLY A 758 6.38 2.07 23.64
CA GLY A 758 5.76 2.97 24.63
C GLY A 758 5.18 2.27 25.88
N LEU A 759 4.73 1.01 25.75
CA LEU A 759 4.25 0.21 26.88
C LEU A 759 5.31 -0.74 27.50
N SER A 760 6.49 -0.89 26.87
CA SER A 760 7.47 -1.93 27.18
C SER A 760 8.09 -1.81 28.58
N ARG A 761 8.45 -2.96 29.18
CA ARG A 761 9.03 -3.04 30.55
C ARG A 761 10.06 -4.15 30.67
N ARG A 762 11.00 -4.01 31.61
CA ARG A 762 11.91 -5.09 32.02
C ARG A 762 11.21 -6.05 32.98
N ILE A 763 11.63 -7.30 32.96
CA ILE A 763 11.09 -8.38 33.80
C ILE A 763 11.29 -8.10 35.30
N ASP A 764 12.39 -7.45 35.68
CA ASP A 764 12.75 -7.16 37.08
C ASP A 764 12.02 -5.95 37.71
N ALA A 765 11.03 -5.36 37.03
CA ALA A 765 10.29 -4.20 37.50
C ALA A 765 8.89 -4.58 38.00
N ASP A 766 8.52 -4.11 39.20
CA ASP A 766 7.30 -4.50 39.90
C ASP A 766 6.03 -4.48 39.04
N VAL A 767 5.13 -5.44 39.32
CA VAL A 767 3.89 -5.68 38.56
C VAL A 767 2.94 -4.47 38.67
N TYR A 768 3.09 -3.55 37.73
CA TYR A 768 2.29 -2.34 37.64
C TYR A 768 0.91 -2.64 37.05
N MET A 769 -0.11 -2.71 37.91
CA MET A 769 -1.52 -2.58 37.50
C MET A 769 -1.77 -1.14 37.04
N GLN A 770 -2.05 -0.96 35.76
CA GLN A 770 -2.23 0.37 35.16
C GLN A 770 -3.59 0.98 35.50
N LYS A 771 -3.58 2.26 35.88
CA LYS A 771 -4.76 3.08 36.14
C LYS A 771 -4.79 4.26 35.16
N SER A 772 -5.34 4.07 33.97
CA SER A 772 -5.70 5.14 33.03
C SER A 772 -6.82 4.67 32.11
N ASP A 773 -7.71 5.57 31.69
CA ASP A 773 -8.79 5.31 30.72
C ASP A 773 -8.28 5.24 29.26
N SER A 774 -7.11 4.63 29.06
CA SER A 774 -6.44 4.42 27.77
C SER A 774 -7.17 3.38 26.91
N LYS A 775 -7.01 3.44 25.57
CA LYS A 775 -7.57 2.46 24.64
C LYS A 775 -6.71 1.18 24.61
N ILE A 776 -6.78 0.39 25.70
CA ILE A 776 -6.01 -0.85 25.85
C ILE A 776 -6.24 -1.80 24.66
N PRO A 777 -5.18 -2.30 23.98
CA PRO A 777 -5.29 -3.19 22.83
C PRO A 777 -5.59 -4.65 23.24
N VAL A 778 -6.68 -4.84 24.00
CA VAL A 778 -7.09 -6.12 24.64
C VAL A 778 -7.11 -7.32 23.66
N LYS A 779 -7.41 -7.09 22.39
CA LYS A 779 -7.44 -8.13 21.33
C LYS A 779 -6.10 -8.81 21.08
N TRP A 780 -4.97 -8.15 21.37
CA TRP A 780 -3.62 -8.73 21.24
C TRP A 780 -3.12 -9.34 22.55
N TYR A 781 -3.85 -9.18 23.66
CA TYR A 781 -3.40 -9.58 24.98
C TYR A 781 -3.70 -11.05 25.30
N ALA A 782 -2.77 -11.67 26.01
CA ALA A 782 -2.93 -13.02 26.54
C ALA A 782 -3.94 -13.06 27.71
N PRO A 783 -4.57 -14.22 28.00
CA PRO A 783 -5.56 -14.33 29.08
C PRO A 783 -5.05 -13.85 30.45
N GLU A 784 -3.78 -14.07 30.79
CA GLU A 784 -3.16 -13.59 32.03
C GLU A 784 -2.87 -12.08 32.04
N ALA A 785 -2.64 -11.48 30.86
CA ALA A 785 -2.51 -10.03 30.73
C ALA A 785 -3.86 -9.32 30.87
N ILE A 786 -4.94 -9.93 30.37
CA ILE A 786 -6.31 -9.41 30.51
C ILE A 786 -6.84 -9.59 31.93
N SER A 787 -6.70 -10.77 32.52
CA SER A 787 -7.37 -11.12 33.80
C SER A 787 -6.64 -10.66 35.06
N ILE A 788 -5.30 -10.64 35.05
CA ILE A 788 -4.48 -10.32 36.24
C ILE A 788 -3.36 -9.30 35.95
N GLY A 789 -3.36 -8.67 34.77
CA GLY A 789 -2.36 -7.66 34.39
C GLY A 789 -0.93 -8.20 34.26
N LYS A 790 -0.77 -9.52 34.08
CA LYS A 790 0.56 -10.16 33.99
C LYS A 790 1.08 -10.11 32.56
N PHE A 791 2.22 -9.45 32.37
CA PHE A 791 2.91 -9.36 31.07
C PHE A 791 4.28 -10.01 31.15
N THR A 792 4.61 -10.85 30.19
CA THR A 792 5.88 -11.57 30.06
C THR A 792 6.23 -11.77 28.58
N SER A 793 7.44 -12.24 28.25
CA SER A 793 7.71 -12.64 26.86
C SER A 793 6.77 -13.76 26.35
N LYS A 794 6.14 -14.55 27.25
CA LYS A 794 5.08 -15.51 26.90
C LYS A 794 3.72 -14.86 26.62
N SER A 795 3.45 -13.66 27.14
CA SER A 795 2.28 -12.87 26.70
C SER A 795 2.55 -12.19 25.36
N ASP A 796 3.78 -11.72 25.12
CA ASP A 796 4.17 -11.22 23.79
C ASP A 796 4.10 -12.33 22.71
N VAL A 797 4.41 -13.59 23.04
CA VAL A 797 4.22 -14.74 22.13
C VAL A 797 2.76 -14.93 21.74
N TRP A 798 1.81 -14.68 22.64
CA TRP A 798 0.38 -14.68 22.30
C TRP A 798 0.05 -13.56 21.31
N SER A 799 0.56 -12.35 21.58
CA SER A 799 0.42 -11.18 20.70
C SER A 799 1.02 -11.43 19.32
N PHE A 800 2.19 -12.09 19.23
CA PHE A 800 2.78 -12.56 17.98
C PHE A 800 1.87 -13.53 17.22
N GLY A 801 1.18 -14.45 17.91
CA GLY A 801 0.15 -15.29 17.29
C GLY A 801 -0.98 -14.47 16.65
N VAL A 802 -1.41 -13.39 17.29
CA VAL A 802 -2.40 -12.45 16.73
C VAL A 802 -1.81 -11.65 15.56
N THR A 803 -0.55 -11.19 15.64
CA THR A 803 0.17 -10.54 14.53
C THR A 803 0.27 -11.46 13.30
N LEU A 804 0.60 -12.75 13.48
CA LEU A 804 0.58 -13.72 12.39
C LEU A 804 -0.83 -13.86 11.79
N TRP A 805 -1.88 -13.82 12.61
CA TRP A 805 -3.25 -13.85 12.10
C TRP A 805 -3.60 -12.58 11.31
N GLU A 806 -3.21 -11.38 11.76
CA GLU A 806 -3.32 -10.13 10.97
C GLU A 806 -2.60 -10.24 9.61
N MET A 807 -1.41 -10.84 9.59
CA MET A 807 -0.61 -11.03 8.37
C MET A 807 -1.30 -11.98 7.37
N PHE A 808 -1.65 -13.20 7.79
CA PHE A 808 -2.24 -14.20 6.91
C PHE A 808 -3.74 -13.99 6.62
N SER A 809 -4.38 -13.05 7.30
CA SER A 809 -5.71 -12.52 6.95
C SER A 809 -5.66 -11.22 6.13
N TYR A 810 -4.47 -10.74 5.76
CA TYR A 810 -4.25 -9.51 4.98
C TYR A 810 -4.91 -8.26 5.62
N ALA A 811 -4.53 -8.00 6.88
CA ALA A 811 -5.00 -6.87 7.71
C ALA A 811 -6.49 -6.90 8.08
N ALA A 812 -7.11 -8.09 8.17
CA ALA A 812 -8.42 -8.21 8.81
C ALA A 812 -8.31 -7.90 10.33
N THR A 813 -9.36 -7.34 10.92
CA THR A 813 -9.38 -7.03 12.37
C THR A 813 -9.58 -8.29 13.21
N PRO A 814 -8.66 -8.60 14.16
CA PRO A 814 -8.85 -9.70 15.10
C PRO A 814 -10.19 -9.61 15.85
N TYR A 815 -10.91 -10.73 15.93
CA TYR A 815 -12.19 -10.89 16.63
C TYR A 815 -13.34 -9.97 16.13
N GLY A 816 -13.24 -9.38 14.93
CA GLY A 816 -14.33 -8.58 14.35
C GLY A 816 -14.77 -7.41 15.26
N ASP A 817 -16.07 -7.21 15.46
CA ASP A 817 -16.61 -6.17 16.35
C ASP A 817 -16.70 -6.58 17.84
N MET A 818 -16.13 -7.72 18.25
CA MET A 818 -16.17 -8.17 19.66
C MET A 818 -15.46 -7.20 20.61
N SER A 819 -16.08 -6.93 21.77
CA SER A 819 -15.45 -6.12 22.84
C SER A 819 -14.34 -6.91 23.54
N GLY A 820 -13.46 -6.22 24.28
CA GLY A 820 -12.40 -6.87 25.05
C GLY A 820 -12.93 -7.90 26.08
N THR A 821 -14.14 -7.67 26.60
CA THR A 821 -14.84 -8.59 27.52
C THR A 821 -15.31 -9.86 26.78
N ASP A 822 -15.88 -9.70 25.59
CA ASP A 822 -16.36 -10.82 24.78
C ASP A 822 -15.20 -11.68 24.29
N VAL A 823 -14.07 -11.05 23.93
CA VAL A 823 -12.82 -11.74 23.58
C VAL A 823 -12.33 -12.59 24.73
N TYR A 824 -12.31 -12.08 25.96
CA TYR A 824 -11.91 -12.87 27.13
C TYR A 824 -12.82 -14.10 27.34
N TYR A 825 -14.15 -13.91 27.31
CA TYR A 825 -15.10 -15.02 27.44
C TYR A 825 -14.97 -16.05 26.31
N PHE A 826 -14.77 -15.61 25.07
CA PHE A 826 -14.56 -16.49 23.92
C PHE A 826 -13.31 -17.37 24.10
N LEU A 827 -12.19 -16.76 24.51
CA LEU A 827 -10.93 -17.46 24.76
C LEU A 827 -11.02 -18.44 25.95
N GLN A 828 -11.77 -18.08 27.00
CA GLN A 828 -12.02 -18.90 28.18
C GLN A 828 -12.82 -20.18 27.86
N HIS A 829 -13.72 -20.14 26.87
CA HIS A 829 -14.43 -21.32 26.36
C HIS A 829 -13.58 -22.15 25.36
N GLY A 830 -12.25 -22.00 25.37
CA GLY A 830 -11.32 -22.73 24.52
C GLY A 830 -11.32 -22.32 23.04
N LYS A 831 -12.18 -21.36 22.63
CA LYS A 831 -12.24 -20.89 21.23
C LYS A 831 -11.01 -20.04 20.89
N ARG A 832 -10.66 -19.99 19.61
CA ARG A 832 -9.54 -19.21 19.03
C ARG A 832 -10.00 -18.57 17.72
N LEU A 833 -9.23 -17.62 17.20
CA LEU A 833 -9.47 -17.05 15.87
C LEU A 833 -9.42 -18.16 14.82
N GLU A 834 -10.35 -18.14 13.88
CA GLU A 834 -10.44 -19.15 12.81
C GLU A 834 -9.26 -19.04 11.83
N ARG A 835 -8.89 -20.14 11.17
CA ARG A 835 -7.81 -20.15 10.17
C ARG A 835 -8.18 -19.22 9.00
N PRO A 836 -7.39 -18.18 8.68
CA PRO A 836 -7.59 -17.40 7.46
C PRO A 836 -7.52 -18.32 6.22
N SER A 837 -8.35 -18.07 5.20
CA SER A 837 -8.47 -18.96 4.03
C SER A 837 -7.12 -19.29 3.38
N ARG A 838 -6.30 -18.26 3.14
CA ARG A 838 -4.92 -18.31 2.60
C ARG A 838 -3.83 -18.62 3.63
N CYS A 839 -4.15 -19.06 4.84
CA CYS A 839 -3.15 -19.43 5.84
C CYS A 839 -2.81 -20.93 5.77
N PRO A 840 -1.53 -21.32 5.59
CA PRO A 840 -1.10 -22.72 5.70
C PRO A 840 -1.52 -23.36 7.03
N LEU A 841 -1.78 -24.66 7.00
CA LEU A 841 -2.13 -25.42 8.20
C LEU A 841 -0.96 -25.44 9.21
N THR A 842 0.28 -25.51 8.73
CA THR A 842 1.52 -25.41 9.53
C THR A 842 1.62 -24.08 10.25
N THR A 843 1.44 -22.96 9.53
CA THR A 843 1.41 -21.61 10.11
C THR A 843 0.27 -21.43 11.10
N TYR A 844 -0.92 -21.97 10.83
CA TYR A 844 -2.04 -21.92 11.77
C TYR A 844 -1.82 -22.78 13.02
N GLN A 845 -1.18 -23.95 12.89
CA GLN A 845 -0.72 -24.73 14.05
C GLN A 845 0.30 -23.95 14.89
N LEU A 846 1.14 -23.12 14.26
CA LEU A 846 2.04 -22.19 14.99
C LEU A 846 1.24 -21.13 15.76
N MET A 847 0.21 -20.52 15.15
CA MET A 847 -0.70 -19.58 15.84
C MET A 847 -1.38 -20.25 17.04
N LEU A 848 -1.91 -21.46 16.88
CA LEU A 848 -2.52 -22.22 17.97
C LEU A 848 -1.55 -22.51 19.12
N ARG A 849 -0.27 -22.82 18.82
CA ARG A 849 0.79 -22.98 19.83
C ARG A 849 1.13 -21.65 20.54
N CYS A 850 1.09 -20.53 19.83
CA CYS A 850 1.19 -19.20 20.44
C CYS A 850 -0.01 -18.87 21.35
N TRP A 851 -1.20 -19.40 21.04
CA TRP A 851 -2.43 -19.21 21.81
C TRP A 851 -2.75 -20.35 22.79
N GLU A 852 -1.75 -21.13 23.21
CA GLU A 852 -1.90 -22.03 24.36
C GLU A 852 -2.35 -21.25 25.60
N TRP A 853 -3.33 -21.79 26.34
CA TRP A 853 -3.90 -21.06 27.48
C TRP A 853 -2.86 -20.93 28.61
N ASP A 854 -2.15 -22.01 28.90
CA ASP A 854 -1.03 -22.04 29.85
C ASP A 854 0.21 -21.40 29.23
N GLU A 855 0.69 -20.30 29.84
CA GLU A 855 1.90 -19.57 29.44
C GLU A 855 3.14 -20.47 29.32
N LYS A 856 3.18 -21.59 30.05
CA LYS A 856 4.31 -22.53 30.08
C LYS A 856 4.34 -23.45 28.86
N LYS A 857 3.20 -23.65 28.19
CA LYS A 857 3.08 -24.48 26.98
C LYS A 857 3.33 -23.71 25.68
N ARG A 858 3.14 -22.39 25.71
CA ARG A 858 3.52 -21.51 24.59
C ARG A 858 5.03 -21.64 24.33
N PRO A 859 5.49 -21.59 23.07
CA PRO A 859 6.93 -21.58 22.76
C PRO A 859 7.61 -20.30 23.28
N THR A 860 8.95 -20.27 23.30
CA THR A 860 9.76 -19.04 23.40
C THR A 860 9.91 -18.42 22.02
N PHE A 861 10.28 -17.13 21.93
CA PHE A 861 10.64 -16.54 20.64
C PHE A 861 11.89 -17.18 20.05
N SER A 862 12.83 -17.60 20.89
CA SER A 862 14.01 -18.36 20.47
C SER A 862 13.63 -19.70 19.81
N GLU A 863 12.62 -20.43 20.31
CA GLU A 863 12.08 -21.63 19.64
C GLU A 863 11.28 -21.30 18.38
N LEU A 864 10.44 -20.25 18.40
CA LEU A 864 9.67 -19.80 17.23
C LEU A 864 10.58 -19.47 16.05
N PHE A 865 11.66 -18.70 16.28
CA PHE A 865 12.61 -18.35 15.24
C PHE A 865 13.34 -19.58 14.68
N GLN A 866 13.73 -20.55 15.53
CA GLN A 866 14.35 -21.78 15.04
C GLN A 866 13.37 -22.64 14.21
N LEU A 867 12.11 -22.77 14.65
CA LEU A 867 11.06 -23.45 13.88
C LEU A 867 10.88 -22.79 12.50
N LEU A 868 10.70 -21.46 12.47
CA LEU A 868 10.58 -20.64 11.26
C LEU A 868 11.86 -20.58 10.40
N LYS A 869 12.97 -21.19 10.84
CA LYS A 869 14.25 -21.24 10.12
C LYS A 869 14.58 -22.63 9.56
N ILE A 870 14.14 -23.70 10.23
CA ILE A 870 14.36 -25.10 9.78
C ILE A 870 13.25 -25.63 8.88
N ASP A 871 12.05 -25.06 8.99
CA ASP A 871 10.87 -25.39 8.18
C ASP A 871 11.18 -25.26 6.67
N PRO A 872 11.02 -26.32 5.86
CA PRO A 872 11.23 -26.29 4.40
C PRO A 872 10.61 -25.07 3.71
N ASP A 873 9.41 -24.68 4.12
CA ASP A 873 8.65 -23.56 3.56
C ASP A 873 9.33 -22.19 3.73
N TYR A 874 10.29 -22.08 4.65
CA TYR A 874 10.96 -20.84 5.03
C TYR A 874 12.47 -20.83 4.71
N ARG A 875 13.06 -21.92 4.20
CA ARG A 875 14.53 -22.09 4.15
C ARG A 875 15.28 -21.03 3.36
N ASP A 876 14.75 -20.57 2.23
CA ASP A 876 15.42 -19.60 1.36
C ASP A 876 15.49 -18.18 1.95
N THR A 877 14.75 -17.87 3.02
CA THR A 877 14.82 -16.58 3.73
C THR A 877 16.20 -16.24 4.29
N ASN A 878 17.08 -17.24 4.47
CA ASN A 878 18.46 -17.03 4.94
C ASN A 878 19.40 -16.45 3.88
N LYS A 879 19.02 -16.43 2.59
CA LYS A 879 19.88 -15.95 1.48
C LYS A 879 19.74 -14.45 1.20
N THR A 880 18.65 -13.82 1.64
CA THR A 880 18.29 -12.45 1.26
C THR A 880 18.70 -11.38 2.28
N ILE A 881 19.26 -11.76 3.45
CA ILE A 881 19.71 -10.83 4.49
C ILE A 881 21.05 -10.17 4.06
N PRO A 882 21.09 -8.87 3.70
CA PRO A 882 22.32 -8.24 3.22
C PRO A 882 23.17 -7.74 4.40
N ILE A 883 24.45 -8.11 4.44
CA ILE A 883 25.37 -7.68 5.50
C ILE A 883 25.85 -6.24 5.24
N THR A 884 24.97 -5.25 5.45
CA THR A 884 25.19 -3.86 5.04
C THR A 884 25.12 -2.88 6.24
N THR A 885 25.85 -3.18 7.33
CA THR A 885 25.92 -2.29 8.51
C THR A 885 27.31 -2.20 9.14
N THR A 886 28.33 -1.89 8.33
CA THR A 886 29.71 -1.62 8.82
C THR A 886 30.31 -0.29 8.32
N ILE A 887 29.74 0.34 7.30
CA ILE A 887 30.23 1.62 6.76
C ILE A 887 29.43 2.79 7.37
N LEU A 888 29.80 3.22 8.59
CA LEU A 888 29.67 4.59 9.13
C LEU A 888 30.06 4.69 10.63
N ARG A 889 31.13 4.02 11.10
CA ARG A 889 31.63 4.22 12.48
C ARG A 889 33.11 3.90 12.70
N LYS A 890 34.00 4.56 11.95
CA LYS A 890 35.46 4.55 12.22
C LYS A 890 36.24 5.74 11.62
N LYS A 891 35.98 6.94 12.12
CA LYS A 891 36.88 8.11 12.03
C LYS A 891 36.65 9.02 13.26
N SER A 892 37.67 9.80 13.61
CA SER A 892 37.74 10.63 14.82
C SER A 892 37.75 9.89 16.17
N LEU A 893 38.94 9.42 16.56
CA LEU A 893 39.37 9.47 17.95
C LEU A 893 40.89 9.67 18.00
N LYS A 894 41.33 10.64 18.81
CA LYS A 894 42.73 11.08 19.01
C LYS A 894 43.42 11.75 17.81
N SER A 895 43.43 13.08 17.84
CA SER A 895 44.58 13.87 17.40
C SER A 895 45.45 14.26 18.61
N SER A 896 46.64 14.79 18.34
CA SER A 896 47.59 15.46 19.25
C SER A 896 48.46 14.62 20.21
N LEU A 897 49.78 14.86 20.08
CA LEU A 897 50.89 14.64 21.04
C LEU A 897 51.21 13.18 21.45
N SER A 898 52.48 12.77 21.59
CA SER A 898 53.76 13.39 21.18
C SER A 898 54.91 12.39 21.29
N SER A 899 55.97 12.61 20.50
CA SER A 899 57.38 12.36 20.79
C SER A 899 57.85 11.01 21.37
N SER A 900 58.76 10.39 20.60
CA SER A 900 60.07 9.87 21.01
C SER A 900 60.23 8.65 21.95
N THR A 901 61.10 7.76 21.45
CA THR A 901 62.16 7.02 22.16
C THR A 901 61.83 5.89 23.15
N LEU A 902 62.52 4.76 22.88
CA LEU A 902 63.05 3.76 23.82
C LEU A 902 62.04 2.85 24.56
N VAL A 903 62.38 1.61 24.93
CA VAL A 903 63.31 0.61 24.34
C VAL A 903 62.97 -0.77 24.95
N ASP A 904 63.62 -1.82 24.44
CA ASP A 904 63.85 -3.12 25.09
C ASP A 904 62.70 -4.14 25.34
N GLU A 905 62.95 -5.30 24.71
CA GLU A 905 63.04 -6.63 25.32
C GLU A 905 61.84 -7.59 25.38
N ASN A 906 61.97 -8.63 24.52
CA ASN A 906 62.07 -10.06 24.89
C ASN A 906 60.81 -10.81 25.40
N ASN A 907 60.55 -12.07 25.00
CA ASN A 907 61.39 -12.99 24.23
C ASN A 907 60.61 -14.13 23.54
N ARG A 908 61.35 -14.87 22.69
CA ARG A 908 61.20 -16.29 22.29
C ARG A 908 60.26 -16.69 21.14
N ASP A 909 60.93 -16.84 20.00
CA ASP A 909 61.21 -18.15 19.39
C ASP A 909 60.14 -18.87 18.54
N LYS A 910 60.32 -18.72 17.22
CA LYS A 910 60.91 -19.73 16.30
C LYS A 910 60.02 -20.29 15.16
N ASN A 911 60.60 -20.17 13.96
CA ASN A 911 60.64 -21.15 12.85
C ASN A 911 59.35 -21.45 12.06
N ASP A 912 59.34 -21.55 10.72
CA ASP A 912 60.40 -21.39 9.68
C ASP A 912 59.79 -21.04 8.29
N ASP A 913 60.66 -20.62 7.36
CA ASP A 913 60.61 -20.69 5.88
C ASP A 913 59.52 -19.96 5.04
N HIS A 914 59.94 -18.87 4.38
CA HIS A 914 60.22 -18.74 2.92
C HIS A 914 59.60 -19.76 1.93
N ASP A 915 59.37 -19.47 0.64
CA ASP A 915 59.30 -18.24 -0.19
C ASP A 915 58.45 -18.62 -1.44
N ASN A 916 57.67 -17.78 -2.12
CA ASN A 916 57.84 -16.41 -2.62
C ASN A 916 58.52 -16.31 -4.01
N GLU A 917 57.71 -15.88 -4.99
CA GLU A 917 58.03 -15.07 -6.18
C GLU A 917 58.68 -15.58 -7.50
N GLN A 918 58.03 -15.12 -8.59
CA GLN A 918 58.54 -14.56 -9.85
C GLN A 918 59.50 -15.34 -10.77
N LYS A 919 59.15 -15.34 -12.08
CA LYS A 919 60.08 -14.94 -13.15
C LYS A 919 59.43 -14.01 -14.17
N ASN A 920 60.16 -12.95 -14.53
CA ASN A 920 59.93 -12.18 -15.76
C ASN A 920 60.51 -12.94 -16.97
N GLU A 921 60.09 -12.57 -18.19
CA GLU A 921 61.06 -12.05 -19.17
C GLU A 921 60.39 -11.29 -20.33
N GLN A 922 61.18 -10.47 -21.03
CA GLN A 922 60.76 -9.62 -22.14
C GLN A 922 61.19 -10.24 -23.47
N TYR A 923 60.44 -10.04 -24.56
CA TYR A 923 61.03 -9.97 -25.90
C TYR A 923 60.34 -8.93 -26.80
N LYS A 924 60.92 -8.69 -27.99
CA LYS A 924 60.87 -7.41 -28.71
C LYS A 924 60.44 -7.54 -30.18
N THR A 925 59.89 -6.42 -30.68
CA THR A 925 60.03 -5.84 -32.05
C THR A 925 59.33 -6.43 -33.29
N ASN A 926 59.02 -5.49 -34.18
CA ASN A 926 58.87 -5.55 -35.65
C ASN A 926 57.50 -5.81 -36.30
N GLY A 927 57.08 -4.85 -37.15
CA GLY A 927 56.70 -5.20 -38.54
C GLY A 927 55.49 -4.51 -39.19
N ASN A 928 55.63 -3.24 -39.63
CA ASN A 928 54.95 -2.57 -40.77
C ASN A 928 53.38 -2.62 -40.93
N GLY A 929 52.70 -1.59 -41.46
CA GLY A 929 53.12 -0.23 -41.81
C GLY A 929 52.24 0.43 -42.90
N HIS A 930 52.12 1.78 -42.87
CA HIS A 930 51.71 2.70 -43.95
C HIS A 930 50.26 2.60 -44.53
N VAL A 931 49.64 3.60 -45.20
CA VAL A 931 49.77 5.08 -45.35
C VAL A 931 48.36 5.54 -45.86
N SER A 932 47.61 6.44 -45.23
CA SER A 932 47.66 7.93 -45.20
C SER A 932 47.40 8.65 -46.54
N LYS A 933 46.64 9.77 -46.48
CA LYS A 933 46.37 10.83 -47.50
C LYS A 933 45.29 10.60 -48.59
N THR A 934 44.69 11.61 -49.25
CA THR A 934 44.18 12.99 -48.88
C THR A 934 43.68 13.74 -50.15
N ILE A 935 42.43 14.26 -50.18
CA ILE A 935 41.88 15.31 -51.13
C ILE A 935 41.76 14.81 -52.62
N THR A 936 40.86 15.22 -53.55
CA THR A 936 40.15 16.49 -53.87
C THR A 936 38.83 16.30 -54.70
N GLN A 937 37.86 17.23 -54.55
CA GLN A 937 37.04 17.92 -55.60
C GLN A 937 35.99 17.25 -56.55
N PHE A 938 35.20 18.15 -57.17
CA PHE A 938 34.35 18.12 -58.39
C PHE A 938 32.96 17.43 -58.42
N GLN A 939 31.94 18.19 -57.98
CA GLN A 939 30.78 18.72 -58.74
C GLN A 939 30.07 17.92 -59.87
N LEU A 940 28.73 18.16 -59.88
CA LEU A 940 27.76 18.15 -61.01
C LEU A 940 27.12 16.83 -61.50
N ALA A 941 25.80 16.76 -61.26
CA ALA A 941 24.70 16.32 -62.14
C ALA A 941 25.00 15.35 -63.32
N PHE A 942 24.19 14.30 -63.51
CA PHE A 942 22.96 14.49 -64.31
C PHE A 942 21.79 13.52 -64.03
N ASN A 943 20.64 13.99 -64.51
CA ASN A 943 19.29 13.42 -64.56
C ASN A 943 19.09 11.99 -65.13
N LYS A 944 17.92 11.42 -64.76
CA LYS A 944 16.88 10.76 -65.60
C LYS A 944 16.91 9.24 -65.93
N GLU A 945 15.70 8.67 -65.76
CA GLU A 945 15.04 7.67 -66.63
C GLU A 945 15.55 6.19 -66.60
N ARG A 946 14.72 5.16 -66.85
CA ARG A 946 13.26 5.10 -67.14
C ARG A 946 12.60 3.78 -66.70
N THR A 947 11.28 3.89 -66.50
CA THR A 947 10.19 2.89 -66.57
C THR A 947 10.47 1.50 -67.19
N ASN A 948 9.92 0.45 -66.56
CA ASN A 948 8.79 -0.37 -67.09
C ASN A 948 8.49 -1.50 -66.07
N SER A 949 7.24 -1.97 -65.90
CA SER A 949 5.95 -1.54 -66.47
C SER A 949 4.82 -1.86 -65.49
#